data_AF-A0A2I7KAM6-F1
#
_entry.id   AF-A0A2I7KAM6-F1
#
_cell.length_a   1.000
_cell.length_b   1.000
_cell.length_c   1.000
_cell.angle_alpha   90.00
_cell.angle_beta   90.00
_cell.angle_gamma   90.00
#
_symmetry.space_group_name_H-M   'P 1'
#
loop_
_entity.id
_entity.type
_entity.pdbx_description
1 polymer ?
#
loop_
_entity_poly.entity_id
_entity_poly.type
_entity_poly.pdbx_seq_one_letter_code
_entity_poly.pdbx_strand_id
1 'polypeptide(L)'
;MSDLPVIASLWIGGNLSYLEQTCLKSFADHGHRTLLYTYETVDNCPPGVELMDANRIFPASDFIRHKVSGSPAVHADAFRYKMISMQNVIWVDADVLCVKPWDFQDQWVFGWEKTGRLVCNAVLGLPRFSRTLQRLNAFCENEYPIPPWAKGEERAQLEAAHAAGNPVHVSELKWGVWGPSALTHFLNETGEMAHVKPQMAFFQISFKERRNLLSPGYIVEKKIDDGCYGVHLWNRRLSRRLITHEGGIPHPESYLGRALIRHDIDAAAAPIPDRPPEGKPTQAELAARAKASSPAAKVSPPAAEPTQHPRLTMPVDQLVQSPHYQRAIDNLELRIETIGDRLSPLPEPISNDNILILTSMKNEAPFILEWIAYHKAIGAKHFLVYTNDCSDNTNEILDRLAELGLVTRVANPWDPTSGKKPQHVALADAMQQPAYQAADWVLTIDVDEFVNIHVGDGRFADLFKAAGDPNVISFTWKFFGNGGVADYEDRPITEQFTACAPEFIPKPRLGWGFKSMLHKSAPYTKIGVHRPLKIDDEENISQVRWVNGSGRVMPEMLLTNNGWRSTKRSLGYRMATLNHYVLRSADSFLVKRDRGRINHTEQDQGIDYWARRNYASETDARMHNRAPMMRAELDTLMADVKLASLHAEAVQWHKAKIADLKSRPEYAALYENLTEIARPDAIYLTKLEDQPEAGTPADVHIPEPEALLLSPDQIEAKIQLLKEMVQGKIRVADLRSREAELGVSMDVSDLAQKMQQTPRVAPAATPQKPTAARVVKVAPVAPNPSDQQRLDHAPIWLPKAPDTTAPAAGDPRFIDMRAHAAQRAGFFWESDENALFFEPFGKRLVVTFDNIHVVQQKEGQRWPWGYKLLSQTLGCSVLGVIGSKRNWFRSHFVHDSFDHLRDSGFFDQFDEVLFYGASMGAYGALTYSQCAPGAKVFAIAPQTTLDRRILPDDDRWGWTARLDWDDRYADAAEATHLADDMVVLYDPYFEPDVQQVDRLKGDNIRKLRMPFFGHQLPQALVNMGILKPILSEIFEGRLTAQRFYQLLRARRDLPRFQHDLLMKAEEKNHPKLAIQVCEYTLKKRDAKNIRNSLDRLRADLAKAEG
;
A
#
# COMPACT_ATOMS: atom_id res chain seq x y z
N MET A 1 31.16 -33.71 -18.60
CA MET A 1 30.62 -32.49 -17.96
C MET A 1 29.62 -31.95 -18.94
N SER A 2 28.34 -31.82 -18.59
CA SER A 2 27.32 -31.33 -19.53
C SER A 2 27.62 -29.88 -19.88
N ASP A 3 27.78 -29.57 -21.17
CA ASP A 3 28.02 -28.20 -21.65
C ASP A 3 26.77 -27.34 -21.42
N LEU A 4 26.71 -26.68 -20.26
CA LEU A 4 25.69 -25.68 -19.96
C LEU A 4 25.78 -24.52 -20.97
N PRO A 5 24.66 -23.88 -21.33
CA PRO A 5 24.65 -22.79 -22.30
C PRO A 5 25.48 -21.60 -21.81
N VAL A 6 26.12 -20.92 -22.76
CA VAL A 6 26.87 -19.68 -22.52
C VAL A 6 25.88 -18.54 -22.30
N ILE A 7 26.06 -17.80 -21.20
CA ILE A 7 25.22 -16.66 -20.82
C ILE A 7 25.96 -15.38 -21.17
N ALA A 8 25.25 -14.42 -21.76
CA ALA A 8 25.85 -13.14 -22.15
C ALA A 8 24.98 -11.94 -21.73
N SER A 9 25.64 -10.89 -21.24
CA SER A 9 25.02 -9.63 -20.84
C SER A 9 25.80 -8.45 -21.41
N LEU A 10 25.19 -7.26 -21.46
CA LEU A 10 25.85 -6.01 -21.85
C LEU A 10 25.83 -5.02 -20.67
N TRP A 11 26.97 -4.40 -20.42
CA TRP A 11 27.09 -3.28 -19.50
C TRP A 11 27.69 -2.05 -20.16
N ILE A 12 26.93 -0.96 -20.16
CA ILE A 12 27.28 0.25 -20.89
C ILE A 12 27.77 1.31 -19.90
N GLY A 13 29.06 1.26 -19.60
CA GLY A 13 29.85 2.27 -18.89
C GLY A 13 29.75 2.25 -17.37
N GLY A 14 30.88 2.53 -16.73
CA GLY A 14 31.07 2.54 -15.27
C GLY A 14 31.19 1.15 -14.63
N ASN A 15 31.57 1.12 -13.35
CA ASN A 15 31.67 -0.11 -12.57
C ASN A 15 30.30 -0.72 -12.23
N LEU A 16 30.26 -2.04 -12.02
CA LEU A 16 29.06 -2.78 -11.62
C LEU A 16 28.73 -2.49 -10.16
N SER A 17 27.44 -2.36 -9.81
CA SER A 17 27.04 -2.42 -8.41
C SER A 17 26.97 -3.87 -7.94
N TYR A 18 26.87 -4.08 -6.62
CA TYR A 18 26.74 -5.40 -6.03
C TYR A 18 25.52 -6.16 -6.59
N LEU A 19 24.50 -5.47 -7.11
CA LEU A 19 23.34 -6.14 -7.70
C LEU A 19 23.68 -6.83 -9.01
N GLU A 20 24.32 -6.11 -9.95
CA GLU A 20 24.77 -6.73 -11.19
C GLU A 20 25.83 -7.79 -10.93
N GLN A 21 26.74 -7.54 -9.99
CA GLN A 21 27.74 -8.54 -9.62
C GLN A 21 27.09 -9.82 -9.10
N THR A 22 26.10 -9.72 -8.21
CA THR A 22 25.37 -10.88 -7.69
C THR A 22 24.64 -11.63 -8.80
N CYS A 23 23.98 -10.93 -9.71
CA CYS A 23 23.29 -11.55 -10.84
C CYS A 23 24.26 -12.29 -11.77
N LEU A 24 25.33 -11.64 -12.23
CA LEU A 24 26.28 -12.26 -13.14
C LEU A 24 27.05 -13.41 -12.47
N LYS A 25 27.50 -13.21 -11.23
CA LYS A 25 28.21 -14.23 -10.46
C LYS A 25 27.32 -15.43 -10.16
N SER A 26 26.02 -15.23 -9.96
CA SER A 26 25.10 -16.36 -9.77
C SER A 26 25.08 -17.32 -10.95
N PHE A 27 25.27 -16.86 -12.20
CA PHE A 27 25.39 -17.78 -13.34
C PHE A 27 26.71 -18.54 -13.34
N ALA A 28 27.82 -17.85 -13.05
CA ALA A 28 29.15 -18.45 -12.96
C ALA A 28 29.22 -19.53 -11.86
N ASP A 29 28.66 -19.25 -10.69
CA ASP A 29 28.61 -20.18 -9.55
C ASP A 29 27.74 -21.43 -9.86
N HIS A 30 26.76 -21.31 -10.76
CA HIS A 30 25.96 -22.44 -11.27
C HIS A 30 26.59 -23.15 -12.47
N GLY A 31 27.86 -22.85 -12.81
CA GLY A 31 28.64 -23.55 -13.82
C GLY A 31 28.46 -23.05 -15.25
N HIS A 32 27.74 -21.94 -15.47
CA HIS A 32 27.66 -21.33 -16.79
C HIS A 32 28.94 -20.56 -17.12
N ARG A 33 29.35 -20.63 -18.38
CA ARG A 33 30.28 -19.65 -18.92
C ARG A 33 29.54 -18.32 -19.10
N THR A 34 29.92 -17.32 -18.32
CA THR A 34 29.22 -16.02 -18.27
C THR A 34 30.07 -14.93 -18.91
N LEU A 35 29.56 -14.29 -19.97
CA LEU A 35 30.21 -13.23 -20.72
C LEU A 35 29.57 -11.88 -20.41
N LEU A 36 30.38 -10.88 -20.09
CA LEU A 36 29.95 -9.51 -19.92
C LEU A 36 30.57 -8.64 -21.01
N TYR A 37 29.77 -8.19 -21.96
CA TYR A 37 30.18 -7.26 -22.99
C TYR A 37 30.21 -5.84 -22.45
N THR A 38 31.29 -5.11 -22.70
CA THR A 38 31.47 -3.73 -22.25
C THR A 38 32.12 -2.88 -23.36
N TYR A 39 31.78 -1.59 -23.40
CA TYR A 39 32.43 -0.62 -24.31
C TYR A 39 33.63 0.09 -23.65
N GLU A 40 33.74 -0.02 -22.33
CA GLU A 40 34.78 0.56 -21.48
C GLU A 40 35.27 -0.51 -20.50
N THR A 41 36.43 -0.30 -19.87
CA THR A 41 36.94 -1.19 -18.82
C THR A 41 36.01 -1.19 -17.62
N VAL A 42 35.78 -2.38 -17.05
CA VAL A 42 35.02 -2.59 -15.81
C VAL A 42 35.94 -3.28 -14.81
N ASP A 43 36.44 -2.54 -13.82
CA ASP A 43 37.51 -3.01 -12.94
C ASP A 43 37.02 -4.00 -11.88
N ASN A 44 35.72 -3.96 -11.56
CA ASN A 44 35.09 -4.76 -10.51
C ASN A 44 34.18 -5.88 -11.04
N CYS A 45 34.54 -6.47 -12.18
CA CYS A 45 33.84 -7.66 -12.69
C CYS A 45 34.01 -8.84 -11.71
N PRO A 46 32.93 -9.54 -11.31
CA PRO A 46 33.03 -10.58 -10.30
C PRO A 46 33.77 -11.83 -10.84
N PRO A 47 34.42 -12.62 -9.98
CA PRO A 47 35.10 -13.85 -10.39
C PRO A 47 34.17 -14.80 -11.16
N GLY A 48 34.69 -15.44 -12.21
CA GLY A 48 33.94 -16.36 -13.06
C GLY A 48 33.16 -15.70 -14.21
N VAL A 49 33.22 -14.37 -14.34
CA VAL A 49 32.62 -13.62 -15.46
C VAL A 49 33.71 -13.10 -16.39
N GLU A 50 33.62 -13.43 -17.67
CA GLU A 50 34.58 -13.03 -18.70
C GLU A 50 34.19 -11.69 -19.34
N LEU A 51 35.08 -10.71 -19.32
CA LEU A 51 34.87 -9.43 -20.02
C LEU A 51 35.13 -9.57 -21.52
N MET A 52 34.24 -9.02 -22.33
CA MET A 52 34.33 -9.00 -23.80
C MET A 52 34.13 -7.59 -24.34
N ASP A 53 34.84 -7.22 -25.39
CA ASP A 53 34.65 -5.92 -26.05
C ASP A 53 33.35 -5.92 -26.87
N ALA A 54 32.42 -5.04 -26.50
CA ALA A 54 31.12 -4.88 -27.15
C ALA A 54 31.24 -4.38 -28.60
N ASN A 55 32.30 -3.66 -28.97
CA ASN A 55 32.53 -3.19 -30.33
C ASN A 55 32.69 -4.33 -31.35
N ARG A 56 32.97 -5.55 -30.89
CA ARG A 56 33.06 -6.76 -31.74
C ARG A 56 31.69 -7.23 -32.25
N ILE A 57 30.61 -6.78 -31.62
CA ILE A 57 29.23 -7.16 -31.97
C ILE A 57 28.49 -5.98 -32.59
N PHE A 58 28.55 -4.83 -31.92
CA PHE A 58 27.85 -3.62 -32.35
C PHE A 58 28.73 -2.41 -31.99
N PRO A 59 29.15 -1.56 -32.94
CA PRO A 59 30.02 -0.44 -32.66
C PRO A 59 29.39 0.60 -31.73
N ALA A 60 30.22 1.27 -30.91
CA ALA A 60 29.79 2.43 -30.11
C ALA A 60 29.44 3.68 -30.96
N SER A 61 29.73 3.66 -32.27
CA SER A 61 29.51 4.77 -33.19
C SER A 61 28.06 5.02 -33.56
N ASP A 62 27.11 4.18 -33.15
CA ASP A 62 25.66 4.26 -33.46
C ASP A 62 24.82 4.17 -32.16
N PHE A 63 25.23 4.93 -31.13
CA PHE A 63 24.72 4.77 -29.77
C PHE A 63 23.35 5.45 -29.56
N ILE A 64 22.27 4.66 -29.52
CA ILE A 64 20.90 5.19 -29.39
C ILE A 64 20.38 5.19 -27.94
N ARG A 65 19.96 6.36 -27.45
CA ARG A 65 19.26 6.52 -26.17
C ARG A 65 17.82 6.95 -26.38
N HIS A 66 16.92 6.46 -25.56
CA HIS A 66 15.53 6.92 -25.56
C HIS A 66 15.43 8.37 -25.07
N LYS A 67 14.93 9.29 -25.91
CA LYS A 67 14.91 10.76 -25.73
C LYS A 67 14.32 11.18 -24.39
N VAL A 68 13.16 10.65 -24.01
CA VAL A 68 12.47 11.03 -22.77
C VAL A 68 13.10 10.41 -21.51
N SER A 69 13.76 9.25 -21.61
CA SER A 69 14.14 8.47 -20.42
C SER A 69 15.65 8.36 -20.20
N GLY A 70 16.46 8.80 -21.17
CA GLY A 70 17.92 8.66 -21.20
C GLY A 70 18.43 7.20 -21.28
N SER A 71 17.50 6.24 -21.34
CA SER A 71 17.80 4.81 -21.21
C SER A 71 18.54 4.28 -22.44
N PRO A 72 19.63 3.51 -22.27
CA PRO A 72 20.30 2.84 -23.38
C PRO A 72 19.62 1.51 -23.77
N ALA A 73 18.41 1.24 -23.26
CA ALA A 73 17.68 -0.01 -23.53
C ALA A 73 17.46 -0.25 -25.03
N VAL A 74 17.22 0.81 -25.81
CA VAL A 74 17.05 0.71 -27.27
C VAL A 74 18.33 0.18 -27.94
N HIS A 75 19.50 0.69 -27.52
CA HIS A 75 20.80 0.17 -27.97
C HIS A 75 21.03 -1.29 -27.54
N ALA A 76 20.68 -1.63 -26.30
CA ALA A 76 20.81 -2.99 -25.79
C ALA A 76 19.88 -3.98 -26.53
N ASP A 77 18.72 -3.53 -27.03
CA ASP A 77 17.83 -4.34 -27.87
C ASP A 77 18.49 -4.67 -29.23
N ALA A 78 19.06 -3.69 -29.92
CA ALA A 78 19.79 -3.95 -31.18
C ALA A 78 21.03 -4.84 -30.95
N PHE A 79 21.82 -4.55 -29.91
CA PHE A 79 23.00 -5.33 -29.55
C PHE A 79 22.64 -6.80 -29.27
N ARG A 80 21.61 -7.07 -28.47
CA ARG A 80 21.28 -8.44 -28.05
C ARG A 80 20.86 -9.30 -29.24
N TYR A 81 20.06 -8.78 -30.17
CA TYR A 81 19.65 -9.53 -31.37
C TYR A 81 20.83 -9.79 -32.30
N LYS A 82 21.72 -8.80 -32.46
CA LYS A 82 22.94 -8.97 -33.26
C LYS A 82 23.86 -10.01 -32.66
N MET A 83 24.10 -9.94 -31.35
CA MET A 83 24.91 -10.90 -30.60
C MET A 83 24.40 -12.34 -30.77
N ILE A 84 23.10 -12.57 -30.55
CA ILE A 84 22.47 -13.90 -30.70
C ILE A 84 22.57 -14.40 -32.16
N SER A 85 22.49 -13.50 -33.15
CA SER A 85 22.66 -13.90 -34.56
C SER A 85 24.09 -14.36 -34.90
N MET A 86 25.09 -13.76 -34.24
CA MET A 86 26.50 -14.02 -34.50
C MET A 86 27.03 -15.21 -33.69
N GLN A 87 26.46 -15.44 -32.51
CA GLN A 87 26.97 -16.39 -31.53
C GLN A 87 25.85 -17.23 -30.94
N ASN A 88 26.14 -18.49 -30.63
CA ASN A 88 25.19 -19.35 -29.94
C ASN A 88 25.24 -19.11 -28.41
N VAL A 89 24.65 -17.99 -27.98
CA VAL A 89 24.62 -17.56 -26.57
C VAL A 89 23.20 -17.20 -26.16
N ILE A 90 22.91 -17.28 -24.86
CA ILE A 90 21.64 -16.80 -24.31
C ILE A 90 21.86 -15.43 -23.70
N TRP A 91 21.08 -14.44 -24.15
CA TRP A 91 21.07 -13.12 -23.55
C TRP A 91 20.37 -13.15 -22.20
N VAL A 92 20.98 -12.47 -21.22
CA VAL A 92 20.39 -12.20 -19.92
C VAL A 92 20.66 -10.74 -19.54
N ASP A 93 19.63 -9.98 -19.13
CA ASP A 93 19.83 -8.65 -18.55
C ASP A 93 20.64 -8.80 -17.24
N ALA A 94 21.54 -7.84 -16.96
CA ALA A 94 22.44 -7.90 -15.80
C ALA A 94 21.73 -7.82 -14.43
N ASP A 95 20.40 -7.87 -14.40
CA ASP A 95 19.55 -7.88 -13.22
C ASP A 95 18.64 -9.12 -13.13
N VAL A 96 19.03 -10.22 -13.76
CA VAL A 96 18.41 -11.53 -13.56
C VAL A 96 19.32 -12.39 -12.68
N LEU A 97 18.80 -12.85 -11.54
CA LEU A 97 19.50 -13.73 -10.63
C LEU A 97 19.25 -15.20 -11.03
N CYS A 98 20.31 -15.97 -11.24
CA CYS A 98 20.24 -17.40 -11.53
C CYS A 98 19.86 -18.18 -10.28
N VAL A 99 18.87 -19.07 -10.39
CA VAL A 99 18.36 -19.88 -9.27
C VAL A 99 18.93 -21.30 -9.29
N LYS A 100 19.19 -21.83 -10.49
CA LYS A 100 19.72 -23.18 -10.73
C LYS A 100 20.38 -23.24 -12.11
N PRO A 101 21.20 -24.27 -12.42
CA PRO A 101 21.78 -24.43 -13.75
C PRO A 101 20.70 -24.50 -14.85
N TRP A 102 20.96 -23.86 -15.99
CA TRP A 102 20.06 -23.85 -17.14
C TRP A 102 20.39 -25.03 -18.06
N ASP A 103 19.87 -26.20 -17.73
CA ASP A 103 20.02 -27.47 -18.46
C ASP A 103 19.04 -27.62 -19.64
N PHE A 104 18.70 -26.49 -20.29
CA PHE A 104 17.80 -26.49 -21.45
C PHE A 104 18.35 -27.35 -22.59
N GLN A 105 17.48 -28.18 -23.16
CA GLN A 105 17.82 -29.09 -24.26
C GLN A 105 17.76 -28.42 -25.63
N ASP A 106 17.22 -27.19 -25.70
CA ASP A 106 17.10 -26.39 -26.92
C ASP A 106 17.54 -24.94 -26.70
N GLN A 107 17.66 -24.20 -27.80
CA GLN A 107 18.10 -22.80 -27.81
C GLN A 107 16.94 -21.81 -27.64
N TRP A 108 15.68 -22.27 -27.46
CA TRP A 108 14.52 -21.40 -27.31
C TRP A 108 14.34 -21.04 -25.83
N VAL A 109 14.97 -19.94 -25.42
CA VAL A 109 15.07 -19.55 -24.00
C VAL A 109 14.52 -18.15 -23.78
N PHE A 110 13.19 -18.04 -23.70
CA PHE A 110 12.45 -16.82 -23.37
C PHE A 110 11.11 -17.20 -22.76
N GLY A 111 10.48 -16.29 -22.02
CA GLY A 111 9.24 -16.61 -21.31
C GLY A 111 8.24 -15.46 -21.21
N TRP A 112 7.02 -15.81 -20.84
CA TRP A 112 5.95 -14.84 -20.61
C TRP A 112 6.28 -13.91 -19.44
N GLU A 113 6.33 -12.59 -19.66
CA GLU A 113 6.24 -11.64 -18.53
C GLU A 113 4.79 -11.50 -18.07
N LYS A 114 3.87 -11.49 -19.04
CA LYS A 114 2.42 -11.44 -18.85
C LYS A 114 1.81 -12.48 -19.78
N THR A 115 1.36 -13.58 -19.21
CA THR A 115 0.83 -14.73 -19.94
C THR A 115 -0.17 -14.31 -21.01
N GLY A 116 0.05 -14.75 -22.25
CA GLY A 116 -0.79 -14.46 -23.40
C GLY A 116 -0.77 -13.01 -23.90
N ARG A 117 0.08 -12.14 -23.33
CA ARG A 117 0.09 -10.70 -23.65
C ARG A 117 1.47 -10.13 -23.97
N LEU A 118 2.51 -10.55 -23.26
CA LEU A 118 3.85 -9.95 -23.40
C LEU A 118 4.94 -10.95 -23.06
N VAL A 119 5.85 -11.19 -24.01
CA VAL A 119 7.11 -11.91 -23.80
C VAL A 119 8.18 -10.88 -23.42
N CYS A 120 8.91 -11.13 -22.33
CA CYS A 120 10.02 -10.27 -21.93
C CYS A 120 11.26 -10.61 -22.76
N ASN A 121 12.09 -9.62 -23.10
CA ASN A 121 13.38 -9.85 -23.73
C ASN A 121 14.57 -9.80 -22.75
N ALA A 122 14.32 -9.73 -21.44
CA ALA A 122 15.35 -9.76 -20.39
C ALA A 122 16.06 -11.12 -20.26
N VAL A 123 15.42 -12.19 -20.73
CA VAL A 123 16.04 -13.50 -20.96
C VAL A 123 15.67 -13.92 -22.38
N LEU A 124 16.67 -14.09 -23.25
CA LEU A 124 16.43 -14.36 -24.67
C LEU A 124 17.50 -15.26 -25.27
N GLY A 125 17.11 -16.50 -25.57
CA GLY A 125 17.79 -17.42 -26.47
C GLY A 125 16.89 -17.69 -27.66
N LEU A 126 17.40 -17.48 -28.86
CA LEU A 126 16.75 -17.89 -30.11
C LEU A 126 17.79 -18.64 -30.95
N PRO A 127 17.44 -19.75 -31.61
CA PRO A 127 18.35 -20.35 -32.58
C PRO A 127 18.71 -19.35 -33.68
N ARG A 128 19.93 -19.44 -34.21
CA ARG A 128 20.41 -18.53 -35.28
C ARG A 128 19.55 -18.55 -36.56
N PHE A 129 18.81 -19.63 -36.78
CA PHE A 129 17.87 -19.77 -37.89
C PHE A 129 16.45 -19.27 -37.58
N SER A 130 16.19 -18.75 -36.38
CA SER A 130 14.88 -18.21 -35.98
C SER A 130 14.45 -17.09 -36.95
N ARG A 131 13.22 -17.21 -37.44
CA ARG A 131 12.60 -16.17 -38.28
C ARG A 131 12.32 -14.93 -37.47
N THR A 132 11.95 -15.06 -36.19
CA THR A 132 11.79 -13.93 -35.28
C THR A 132 13.10 -13.16 -35.14
N LEU A 133 14.23 -13.85 -34.95
CA LEU A 133 15.53 -13.21 -34.83
C LEU A 133 15.93 -12.45 -36.11
N GLN A 134 15.62 -12.99 -37.29
CA GLN A 134 15.82 -12.32 -38.57
C GLN A 134 14.95 -11.06 -38.69
N ARG A 135 13.66 -11.16 -38.33
CA ARG A 135 12.73 -10.01 -38.33
C ARG A 135 13.15 -8.93 -37.35
N LEU A 136 13.59 -9.30 -36.15
CA LEU A 136 14.07 -8.37 -35.13
C LEU A 136 15.30 -7.60 -35.59
N ASN A 137 16.30 -8.29 -36.14
CA ASN A 137 17.49 -7.63 -36.69
C ASN A 137 17.12 -6.68 -37.84
N ALA A 138 16.32 -7.14 -38.81
CA ALA A 138 15.87 -6.29 -39.92
C ALA A 138 15.05 -5.07 -39.45
N PHE A 139 14.24 -5.23 -38.39
CA PHE A 139 13.49 -4.12 -37.81
C PHE A 139 14.38 -3.11 -37.09
N CYS A 140 15.52 -3.55 -36.53
CA CYS A 140 16.49 -2.67 -35.88
C CYS A 140 17.42 -1.96 -36.87
N GLU A 141 17.46 -2.37 -38.15
CA GLU A 141 18.20 -1.65 -39.21
C GLU A 141 17.52 -0.33 -39.61
N ASN A 142 16.22 -0.17 -39.31
CA ASN A 142 15.48 1.06 -39.57
C ASN A 142 15.32 1.88 -38.29
N GLU A 143 16.13 2.92 -38.12
CA GLU A 143 16.07 3.88 -37.00
C GLU A 143 14.81 4.76 -37.00
N TYR A 144 14.03 4.76 -38.08
CA TYR A 144 12.77 5.49 -38.20
C TYR A 144 11.60 4.54 -38.49
N PRO A 145 11.36 3.52 -37.64
CA PRO A 145 10.38 2.50 -37.95
C PRO A 145 8.97 3.02 -37.70
N ILE A 146 8.02 2.63 -38.55
CA ILE A 146 6.59 2.67 -38.22
C ILE A 146 6.24 1.28 -37.67
N PRO A 147 6.01 1.13 -36.35
CA PRO A 147 5.83 -0.19 -35.77
C PRO A 147 4.59 -0.89 -36.34
N PRO A 148 4.69 -2.15 -36.81
CA PRO A 148 3.57 -2.83 -37.45
C PRO A 148 2.38 -3.08 -36.51
N TRP A 149 2.60 -3.08 -35.20
CA TRP A 149 1.57 -3.17 -34.17
C TRP A 149 0.98 -1.81 -33.73
N ALA A 150 1.48 -0.68 -34.25
CA ALA A 150 0.85 0.62 -34.02
C ALA A 150 -0.55 0.64 -34.66
N LYS A 151 -1.54 1.21 -33.95
CA LYS A 151 -2.94 1.22 -34.39
C LYS A 151 -3.57 2.60 -34.19
N GLY A 152 -4.60 2.89 -34.98
CA GLY A 152 -5.41 4.10 -34.85
C GLY A 152 -4.60 5.37 -35.03
N GLU A 153 -4.84 6.35 -34.15
CA GLU A 153 -4.25 7.68 -34.21
C GLU A 153 -2.71 7.68 -34.18
N GLU A 154 -2.09 6.78 -33.39
CA GLU A 154 -0.63 6.67 -33.31
C GLU A 154 0.00 6.31 -34.66
N ARG A 155 -0.59 5.35 -35.38
CA ARG A 155 -0.10 4.95 -36.69
C ARG A 155 -0.32 6.06 -37.71
N ALA A 156 -1.50 6.69 -37.70
CA ALA A 156 -1.81 7.81 -38.59
C ALA A 156 -0.87 9.00 -38.38
N GLN A 157 -0.49 9.31 -37.12
CA GLN A 157 0.47 10.35 -36.80
C GLN A 157 1.88 10.01 -37.32
N LEU A 158 2.34 8.77 -37.15
CA LEU A 158 3.65 8.34 -37.64
C LEU A 158 3.71 8.32 -39.18
N GLU A 159 2.65 7.85 -39.84
CA GLU A 159 2.52 7.85 -41.31
C GLU A 159 2.44 9.28 -41.86
N ALA A 160 1.69 10.17 -41.22
CA ALA A 160 1.60 11.58 -41.60
C ALA A 160 2.93 12.32 -41.41
N ALA A 161 3.64 12.07 -40.30
CA ALA A 161 4.95 12.65 -40.04
C ALA A 161 5.98 12.17 -41.08
N HIS A 162 5.96 10.88 -41.42
CA HIS A 162 6.79 10.30 -42.48
C HIS A 162 6.46 10.91 -43.86
N ALA A 163 5.18 11.02 -44.22
CA ALA A 163 4.73 11.63 -45.48
C ALA A 163 5.06 13.12 -45.59
N ALA A 164 5.12 13.83 -44.46
CA ALA A 164 5.53 15.23 -44.38
C ALA A 164 7.07 15.42 -44.39
N GLY A 165 7.85 14.35 -44.55
CA GLY A 165 9.32 14.41 -44.54
C GLY A 165 9.96 14.53 -43.16
N ASN A 166 9.19 14.34 -42.09
CA ASN A 166 9.63 14.43 -40.69
C ASN A 166 9.44 13.09 -39.95
N PRO A 167 10.12 12.00 -40.37
CA PRO A 167 9.95 10.70 -39.74
C PRO A 167 10.41 10.71 -38.28
N VAL A 168 9.72 9.96 -37.42
CA VAL A 168 10.03 9.92 -35.99
C VAL A 168 11.11 8.88 -35.71
N HIS A 169 12.24 9.32 -35.16
CA HIS A 169 13.36 8.45 -34.80
C HIS A 169 12.99 7.52 -33.64
N VAL A 170 13.55 6.31 -33.60
CA VAL A 170 13.25 5.27 -32.60
C VAL A 170 13.53 5.71 -31.16
N SER A 171 14.46 6.66 -30.95
CA SER A 171 14.68 7.28 -29.65
C SER A 171 13.46 8.01 -29.10
N GLU A 172 12.56 8.48 -29.97
CA GLU A 172 11.39 9.30 -29.63
C GLU A 172 10.09 8.50 -29.60
N LEU A 173 10.11 7.27 -30.14
CA LEU A 173 8.96 6.37 -30.11
C LEU A 173 8.71 5.83 -28.69
N LYS A 174 7.52 5.24 -28.48
CA LYS A 174 7.14 4.67 -27.19
C LYS A 174 8.17 3.64 -26.70
N TRP A 175 8.35 3.56 -25.39
CA TRP A 175 9.28 2.63 -24.76
C TRP A 175 9.00 1.17 -25.18
N GLY A 176 10.06 0.43 -25.48
CA GLY A 176 9.99 -1.00 -25.81
C GLY A 176 9.60 -1.31 -27.26
N VAL A 177 9.76 -0.35 -28.18
CA VAL A 177 9.50 -0.55 -29.63
C VAL A 177 10.44 -1.59 -30.24
N TRP A 178 11.75 -1.52 -30.02
CA TRP A 178 12.68 -2.61 -30.39
C TRP A 178 12.76 -3.73 -29.34
N GLY A 179 12.20 -3.51 -28.16
CA GLY A 179 12.26 -4.44 -27.04
C GLY A 179 11.10 -5.44 -27.00
N PRO A 180 10.43 -5.63 -25.85
CA PRO A 180 9.37 -6.63 -25.66
C PRO A 180 8.22 -6.58 -26.67
N SER A 181 7.91 -5.39 -27.22
CA SER A 181 6.80 -5.24 -28.17
C SER A 181 7.15 -5.85 -29.53
N ALA A 182 8.35 -5.58 -30.06
CA ALA A 182 8.84 -6.21 -31.29
C ALA A 182 8.95 -7.72 -31.14
N LEU A 183 9.56 -8.19 -30.04
CA LEU A 183 9.73 -9.61 -29.78
C LEU A 183 8.37 -10.33 -29.76
N THR A 184 7.41 -9.80 -29.00
CA THR A 184 6.07 -10.40 -28.89
C THR A 184 5.36 -10.39 -30.25
N HIS A 185 5.49 -9.33 -31.04
CA HIS A 185 4.88 -9.25 -32.36
C HIS A 185 5.45 -10.29 -33.33
N PHE A 186 6.77 -10.35 -33.47
CA PHE A 186 7.41 -11.23 -34.45
C PHE A 186 7.36 -12.72 -34.04
N LEU A 187 7.34 -13.04 -32.74
CA LEU A 187 7.05 -14.40 -32.28
C LEU A 187 5.65 -14.87 -32.73
N ASN A 188 4.65 -13.98 -32.67
CA ASN A 188 3.31 -14.29 -33.17
C ASN A 188 3.29 -14.40 -34.69
N GLU A 189 3.92 -13.46 -35.41
CA GLU A 189 3.97 -13.46 -36.88
C GLU A 189 4.59 -14.75 -37.44
N THR A 190 5.67 -15.20 -36.83
CA THR A 190 6.45 -16.34 -37.32
C THR A 190 5.98 -17.69 -36.76
N GLY A 191 5.01 -17.69 -35.84
CA GLY A 191 4.54 -18.88 -35.13
C GLY A 191 5.52 -19.42 -34.07
N GLU A 192 6.66 -18.78 -33.85
CA GLU A 192 7.67 -19.20 -32.87
C GLU A 192 7.23 -18.93 -31.42
N MET A 193 6.09 -18.27 -31.23
CA MET A 193 5.40 -18.16 -29.94
C MET A 193 5.14 -19.53 -29.29
N ALA A 194 5.07 -20.62 -30.06
CA ALA A 194 4.92 -21.99 -29.55
C ALA A 194 6.06 -22.44 -28.61
N HIS A 195 7.22 -21.79 -28.65
CA HIS A 195 8.38 -22.15 -27.81
C HIS A 195 8.51 -21.32 -26.53
N VAL A 196 7.58 -20.40 -26.28
CA VAL A 196 7.62 -19.53 -25.11
C VAL A 196 7.51 -20.36 -23.82
N LYS A 197 8.43 -20.12 -22.88
CA LYS A 197 8.37 -20.76 -21.56
C LYS A 197 7.30 -20.11 -20.69
N PRO A 198 6.68 -20.87 -19.76
CA PRO A 198 5.76 -20.32 -18.77
C PRO A 198 6.36 -19.15 -17.99
N GLN A 199 5.50 -18.26 -17.48
CA GLN A 199 5.93 -17.09 -16.70
C GLN A 199 6.82 -17.47 -15.50
N MET A 200 6.58 -18.63 -14.89
CA MET A 200 7.33 -19.12 -13.73
C MET A 200 8.81 -19.41 -14.02
N ALA A 201 9.21 -19.61 -15.28
CA ALA A 201 10.60 -19.91 -15.62
C ALA A 201 11.57 -18.77 -15.24
N PHE A 202 11.15 -17.51 -15.44
CA PHE A 202 12.01 -16.33 -15.23
C PHE A 202 11.33 -15.17 -14.46
N PHE A 203 10.00 -15.19 -14.35
CA PHE A 203 9.18 -14.08 -13.82
C PHE A 203 8.18 -14.54 -12.75
N GLN A 204 8.52 -15.61 -12.01
CA GLN A 204 7.68 -16.16 -10.94
C GLN A 204 7.41 -15.15 -9.83
N ILE A 205 8.39 -14.30 -9.51
CA ILE A 205 8.17 -13.11 -8.69
C ILE A 205 7.81 -11.98 -9.65
N SER A 206 6.53 -11.59 -9.66
CA SER A 206 6.05 -10.57 -10.60
C SER A 206 6.64 -9.18 -10.29
N PHE A 207 6.58 -8.27 -11.25
CA PHE A 207 6.97 -6.88 -11.05
C PHE A 207 6.31 -6.25 -9.82
N LYS A 208 5.05 -6.58 -9.51
CA LYS A 208 4.32 -6.04 -8.34
C LYS A 208 4.90 -6.55 -7.02
N GLU A 209 5.43 -7.75 -7.02
CA GLU A 209 5.91 -8.48 -5.85
C GLU A 209 7.41 -8.33 -5.61
N ARG A 210 8.17 -7.77 -6.56
CA ARG A 210 9.62 -7.53 -6.43
C ARG A 210 10.08 -6.92 -5.10
N ARG A 211 9.21 -6.18 -4.40
CA ARG A 211 9.50 -5.58 -3.09
C ARG A 211 9.74 -6.63 -2.01
N ASN A 212 9.14 -7.82 -2.17
CA ASN A 212 9.27 -8.93 -1.24
C ASN A 212 10.68 -9.55 -1.29
N LEU A 213 11.43 -9.34 -2.37
CA LEU A 213 12.84 -9.75 -2.47
C LEU A 213 13.72 -9.09 -1.40
N LEU A 214 13.26 -7.98 -0.81
CA LEU A 214 13.96 -7.19 0.21
C LEU A 214 13.42 -7.40 1.63
N SER A 215 12.36 -8.19 1.80
CA SER A 215 11.67 -8.35 3.10
C SER A 215 12.25 -9.52 3.90
N PRO A 216 12.81 -9.29 5.11
CA PRO A 216 13.44 -10.35 5.90
C PRO A 216 12.49 -11.44 6.43
N GLY A 217 11.20 -11.13 6.61
CA GLY A 217 10.18 -12.10 7.01
C GLY A 217 9.44 -12.78 5.85
N TYR A 218 9.77 -12.44 4.60
CA TYR A 218 9.10 -13.03 3.43
C TYR A 218 10.01 -14.06 2.77
N ILE A 219 9.63 -15.34 2.90
CA ILE A 219 10.37 -16.45 2.31
C ILE A 219 10.00 -16.57 0.84
N VAL A 220 10.70 -15.84 -0.02
CA VAL A 220 10.53 -15.84 -1.48
C VAL A 220 10.69 -17.24 -2.05
N GLU A 221 11.56 -18.04 -1.45
CA GLU A 221 11.81 -19.44 -1.78
C GLU A 221 10.55 -20.31 -1.69
N LYS A 222 9.53 -19.93 -0.90
CA LYS A 222 8.22 -20.64 -0.90
C LYS A 222 7.41 -20.41 -2.17
N LYS A 223 7.77 -19.40 -2.97
CA LYS A 223 7.16 -19.10 -4.26
C LYS A 223 7.99 -19.58 -5.43
N ILE A 224 9.29 -19.81 -5.23
CA ILE A 224 10.20 -20.36 -6.22
C ILE A 224 10.04 -21.88 -6.17
N ASP A 225 9.64 -22.49 -7.28
CA ASP A 225 9.60 -23.95 -7.42
C ASP A 225 10.71 -24.44 -8.36
N ASP A 226 10.80 -25.76 -8.54
CA ASP A 226 11.81 -26.38 -9.39
C ASP A 226 11.71 -25.96 -10.87
N GLY A 227 10.60 -25.31 -11.28
CA GLY A 227 10.42 -24.76 -12.61
C GLY A 227 11.10 -23.40 -12.82
N CYS A 228 11.59 -22.77 -11.75
CA CYS A 228 12.24 -21.47 -11.81
C CYS A 228 13.73 -21.57 -12.14
N TYR A 229 14.14 -20.93 -13.23
CA TYR A 229 15.54 -20.86 -13.67
C TYR A 229 16.20 -19.53 -13.27
N GLY A 230 15.43 -18.46 -13.15
CA GLY A 230 15.93 -17.16 -12.73
C GLY A 230 14.86 -16.24 -12.14
N VAL A 231 15.31 -15.24 -11.39
CA VAL A 231 14.48 -14.19 -10.80
C VAL A 231 14.91 -12.84 -11.35
N HIS A 232 14.05 -12.21 -12.13
CA HIS A 232 14.28 -10.84 -12.61
C HIS A 232 14.08 -9.82 -11.47
N LEU A 233 15.07 -8.93 -11.26
CA LEU A 233 15.06 -7.96 -10.17
C LEU A 233 14.41 -6.61 -10.55
N TRP A 234 14.29 -6.31 -11.85
CA TRP A 234 13.90 -4.97 -12.35
C TRP A 234 14.74 -3.87 -11.71
N ASN A 235 16.06 -3.96 -11.90
CA ASN A 235 17.04 -3.29 -11.07
C ASN A 235 16.80 -1.78 -10.98
N ARG A 236 16.45 -1.09 -12.07
CA ARG A 236 16.11 0.35 -12.03
C ARG A 236 15.11 0.72 -10.94
N ARG A 237 14.10 -0.12 -10.69
CA ARG A 237 13.08 0.11 -9.65
C ARG A 237 13.50 -0.48 -8.30
N LEU A 238 14.23 -1.60 -8.28
CA LEU A 238 14.67 -2.26 -7.05
C LEU A 238 15.86 -1.54 -6.41
N SER A 239 16.89 -1.18 -7.18
CA SER A 239 17.97 -0.24 -6.79
C SER A 239 17.39 1.03 -6.19
N ARG A 240 16.46 1.70 -6.87
CA ARG A 240 15.87 2.93 -6.33
C ARG A 240 15.23 2.66 -4.96
N ARG A 241 14.55 1.53 -4.77
CA ARG A 241 13.94 1.15 -3.49
C ARG A 241 14.98 0.82 -2.42
N LEU A 242 15.98 -0.01 -2.72
CA LEU A 242 17.09 -0.35 -1.82
C LEU A 242 17.72 0.91 -1.26
N ILE A 243 18.08 1.82 -2.16
CA ILE A 243 18.70 3.07 -1.77
C ILE A 243 17.68 4.01 -1.08
N THR A 244 16.38 4.07 -1.46
CA THR A 244 15.40 4.99 -0.82
C THR A 244 14.76 4.48 0.48
N HIS A 245 14.68 3.17 0.68
CA HIS A 245 13.87 2.54 1.73
C HIS A 245 14.65 1.53 2.58
N GLU A 246 15.76 0.97 2.09
CA GLU A 246 16.57 -0.02 2.82
C GLU A 246 17.97 0.50 3.20
N GLY A 247 18.32 1.72 2.80
CA GLY A 247 19.63 2.32 3.11
C GLY A 247 20.76 1.73 2.29
N GLY A 248 20.50 1.43 1.02
CA GLY A 248 21.51 1.06 0.03
C GLY A 248 21.91 -0.41 0.01
N ILE A 249 21.62 -1.18 1.06
CA ILE A 249 21.96 -2.61 1.18
C ILE A 249 20.70 -3.38 1.65
N PRO A 250 20.36 -4.55 1.08
CA PRO A 250 19.23 -5.35 1.54
C PRO A 250 19.48 -5.91 2.95
N HIS A 251 18.40 -6.17 3.70
CA HIS A 251 18.53 -6.89 4.97
C HIS A 251 19.15 -8.29 4.73
N PRO A 252 20.09 -8.78 5.56
CA PRO A 252 20.74 -10.08 5.38
C PRO A 252 19.75 -11.25 5.26
N GLU A 253 18.69 -11.23 6.07
CA GLU A 253 17.61 -12.24 6.02
C GLU A 253 16.59 -12.04 4.89
N SER A 254 16.74 -11.05 4.02
CA SER A 254 15.91 -10.97 2.82
C SER A 254 16.41 -11.95 1.75
N TYR A 255 15.59 -12.28 0.75
CA TYR A 255 16.02 -13.14 -0.36
C TYR A 255 17.29 -12.62 -1.05
N LEU A 256 17.32 -11.32 -1.32
CA LEU A 256 18.47 -10.68 -1.94
C LEU A 256 19.68 -10.60 -0.99
N GLY A 257 19.45 -10.38 0.31
CA GLY A 257 20.51 -10.45 1.32
C GLY A 257 21.16 -11.83 1.40
N ARG A 258 20.35 -12.89 1.39
CA ARG A 258 20.85 -14.27 1.32
C ARG A 258 21.58 -14.57 0.02
N ALA A 259 21.15 -14.00 -1.11
CA ALA A 259 21.85 -14.16 -2.37
C ALA A 259 23.25 -13.54 -2.35
N LEU A 260 23.42 -12.36 -1.73
CA LEU A 260 24.75 -11.75 -1.53
C LEU A 260 25.68 -12.66 -0.75
N ILE A 261 25.17 -13.25 0.35
CA ILE A 261 25.93 -14.19 1.18
C ILE A 261 26.27 -15.45 0.39
N ARG A 262 25.30 -16.03 -0.32
CA ARG A 262 25.48 -17.27 -1.11
C ARG A 262 26.54 -17.12 -2.18
N HIS A 263 26.58 -15.96 -2.84
CA HIS A 263 27.48 -15.71 -3.95
C HIS A 263 28.74 -14.96 -3.53
N ASP A 264 28.98 -14.75 -2.22
CA ASP A 264 30.16 -14.08 -1.68
C ASP A 264 30.39 -12.69 -2.31
N ILE A 265 29.33 -11.87 -2.33
CA ILE A 265 29.37 -10.49 -2.83
C ILE A 265 29.33 -9.50 -1.66
N ASP A 266 30.37 -8.68 -1.58
CA ASP A 266 30.43 -7.55 -0.65
C ASP A 266 29.65 -6.34 -1.19
N ALA A 267 28.50 -6.07 -0.59
CA ALA A 267 27.66 -4.92 -0.94
C ALA A 267 28.33 -3.56 -0.64
N ALA A 268 29.25 -3.50 0.33
CA ALA A 268 29.97 -2.28 0.68
C ALA A 268 31.10 -1.96 -0.31
N ALA A 269 31.73 -2.97 -0.91
CA ALA A 269 32.78 -2.81 -1.91
C ALA A 269 32.26 -2.28 -3.26
N ALA A 270 30.98 -2.49 -3.56
CA ALA A 270 30.34 -2.06 -4.81
C ALA A 270 28.92 -1.51 -4.59
N PRO A 271 28.76 -0.38 -3.88
CA PRO A 271 27.45 0.15 -3.52
C PRO A 271 26.64 0.54 -4.76
N ILE A 272 25.31 0.56 -4.64
CA ILE A 272 24.44 1.06 -5.70
C ILE A 272 24.53 2.59 -5.72
N PRO A 273 24.89 3.22 -6.86
CA PRO A 273 25.04 4.67 -6.94
C PRO A 273 23.72 5.42 -6.75
N ASP A 274 23.78 6.55 -6.03
CA ASP A 274 22.59 7.25 -5.53
C ASP A 274 21.81 8.07 -6.56
N ARG A 275 22.54 8.54 -7.57
CA ARG A 275 22.03 9.12 -8.82
C ARG A 275 22.39 8.17 -9.96
N PRO A 276 21.54 8.01 -11.00
CA PRO A 276 22.07 7.55 -12.29
C PRO A 276 23.25 8.46 -12.63
N PRO A 277 24.39 7.95 -13.13
CA PRO A 277 25.52 8.81 -13.47
C PRO A 277 25.04 9.99 -14.34
N GLU A 278 25.43 11.21 -13.97
CA GLU A 278 25.13 12.42 -14.74
C GLU A 278 25.50 12.19 -16.20
N GLY A 279 24.62 12.62 -17.12
CA GLY A 279 24.76 12.56 -18.57
C GLY A 279 25.87 11.63 -19.06
N LYS A 280 25.59 10.33 -19.19
CA LYS A 280 26.57 9.37 -19.73
C LYS A 280 27.14 9.93 -21.06
N PRO A 281 28.46 9.83 -21.27
CA PRO A 281 29.19 10.50 -22.33
C PRO A 281 28.49 10.37 -23.68
N THR A 282 28.44 11.47 -24.41
CA THR A 282 28.02 11.54 -25.80
C THR A 282 28.83 10.57 -26.66
N GLN A 283 28.30 10.22 -27.82
CA GLN A 283 28.92 9.34 -28.81
C GLN A 283 30.36 9.77 -29.15
N ALA A 284 30.65 11.07 -29.10
CA ALA A 284 31.99 11.64 -29.29
C ALA A 284 32.96 11.37 -28.12
N GLU A 285 32.45 11.36 -26.89
CA GLU A 285 33.25 11.16 -25.67
C GLU A 285 33.60 9.68 -25.44
N LEU A 286 32.70 8.76 -25.82
CA LEU A 286 32.98 7.31 -25.82
C LEU A 286 34.02 6.93 -26.88
N ALA A 287 33.95 7.53 -28.07
CA ALA A 287 34.93 7.32 -29.15
C ALA A 287 36.33 7.85 -28.80
N ALA A 288 36.42 8.91 -27.98
CA ALA A 288 37.69 9.48 -27.53
C ALA A 288 38.37 8.60 -26.45
N ARG A 289 37.58 8.01 -25.55
CA ARG A 289 38.09 7.20 -24.41
C ARG A 289 38.58 5.81 -24.83
N ALA A 290 37.98 5.21 -25.85
CA ALA A 290 38.40 3.91 -26.41
C ALA A 290 39.84 3.91 -26.96
N LYS A 291 40.43 5.08 -27.24
CA LYS A 291 41.83 5.21 -27.69
C LYS A 291 42.87 5.20 -26.56
N ALA A 292 42.46 5.22 -25.28
CA ALA A 292 43.34 5.64 -24.19
C ALA A 292 43.77 4.58 -23.15
N SER A 293 43.24 3.35 -23.13
CA SER A 293 43.56 2.41 -22.02
C SER A 293 44.31 1.15 -22.46
N SER A 294 45.55 1.00 -22.00
CA SER A 294 46.28 -0.28 -21.91
C SER A 294 46.18 -0.85 -20.48
N PRO A 295 46.18 -2.18 -20.28
CA PRO A 295 45.85 -2.79 -19.00
C PRO A 295 47.07 -2.91 -18.07
N ALA A 296 46.89 -2.53 -16.80
CA ALA A 296 47.88 -2.70 -15.72
C ALA A 296 47.57 -3.94 -14.85
N ALA A 297 48.64 -4.48 -14.25
CA ALA A 297 48.72 -5.83 -13.68
C ALA A 297 48.00 -6.05 -12.34
N LYS A 298 47.68 -7.33 -12.10
CA LYS A 298 46.98 -7.93 -10.95
C LYS A 298 47.66 -7.68 -9.60
N VAL A 299 46.85 -7.46 -8.56
CA VAL A 299 47.23 -7.62 -7.14
C VAL A 299 46.23 -8.56 -6.45
N SER A 300 46.73 -9.52 -5.68
CA SER A 300 45.94 -10.52 -4.94
C SER A 300 45.53 -10.00 -3.55
N PRO A 301 44.34 -10.34 -3.02
CA PRO A 301 43.92 -9.94 -1.68
C PRO A 301 44.51 -10.86 -0.58
N PRO A 302 44.70 -10.35 0.65
CA PRO A 302 45.18 -11.14 1.78
C PRO A 302 44.04 -11.92 2.45
N ALA A 303 44.38 -13.08 3.01
CA ALA A 303 43.48 -13.94 3.77
C ALA A 303 43.20 -13.41 5.18
N ALA A 304 41.98 -13.58 5.69
CA ALA A 304 41.66 -13.37 7.10
C ALA A 304 40.81 -14.53 7.66
N GLU A 305 41.21 -14.94 8.87
CA GLU A 305 40.82 -16.13 9.63
C GLU A 305 39.51 -15.99 10.45
N PRO A 306 38.97 -17.10 11.00
CA PRO A 306 37.60 -17.18 11.50
C PRO A 306 37.48 -16.81 12.99
N THR A 307 36.42 -16.08 13.38
CA THR A 307 36.12 -15.82 14.79
C THR A 307 34.65 -16.06 15.17
N GLN A 308 34.51 -16.60 16.37
CA GLN A 308 33.37 -17.28 16.99
C GLN A 308 32.21 -16.36 17.40
N HIS A 309 31.00 -16.91 17.42
CA HIS A 309 29.78 -16.28 17.94
C HIS A 309 29.76 -16.22 19.48
N PRO A 310 29.33 -15.10 20.08
CA PRO A 310 28.77 -15.10 21.43
C PRO A 310 27.26 -14.82 21.40
N ARG A 311 26.49 -15.71 22.05
CA ARG A 311 25.11 -15.45 22.47
C ARG A 311 25.11 -14.41 23.59
N LEU A 312 24.18 -13.45 23.57
CA LEU A 312 23.87 -12.59 24.72
C LEU A 312 22.37 -12.26 24.82
N THR A 313 21.79 -12.69 25.93
CA THR A 313 20.56 -12.23 26.61
C THR A 313 20.79 -10.87 27.29
N MET A 314 19.80 -9.95 27.42
CA MET A 314 19.63 -9.01 28.57
C MET A 314 18.37 -8.07 28.44
N PRO A 315 17.89 -7.44 29.55
CA PRO A 315 16.48 -7.09 29.87
C PRO A 315 16.05 -5.62 29.67
N VAL A 316 14.76 -5.37 29.91
CA VAL A 316 13.90 -4.24 29.47
C VAL A 316 14.19 -2.86 30.12
N ASP A 317 15.05 -2.76 31.13
CA ASP A 317 15.13 -1.54 31.96
C ASP A 317 16.24 -0.53 31.55
N GLN A 318 16.75 -0.59 30.32
CA GLN A 318 17.78 0.33 29.78
C GLN A 318 17.40 0.93 28.40
N LEU A 319 16.26 1.61 28.32
CA LEU A 319 15.76 2.27 27.10
C LEU A 319 15.84 3.81 27.16
N VAL A 320 16.93 4.36 27.72
CA VAL A 320 17.34 5.75 27.43
C VAL A 320 18.29 5.69 26.24
N GLN A 321 17.99 6.39 25.13
CA GLN A 321 18.79 6.41 23.89
C GLN A 321 19.42 5.05 23.60
N SER A 322 18.60 4.04 23.28
CA SER A 322 19.13 2.69 23.21
C SER A 322 20.33 2.67 22.25
N PRO A 323 21.47 2.04 22.63
CA PRO A 323 22.61 1.93 21.74
C PRO A 323 22.23 1.37 20.38
N HIS A 324 21.13 0.60 20.30
CA HIS A 324 20.56 0.13 19.04
C HIS A 324 20.01 1.27 18.16
N TYR A 325 19.20 2.19 18.68
CA TYR A 325 18.67 3.31 17.89
C TYR A 325 19.73 4.36 17.58
N GLN A 326 20.62 4.65 18.52
CA GLN A 326 21.74 5.54 18.26
C GLN A 326 22.66 4.94 17.18
N ARG A 327 23.01 3.66 17.26
CA ARG A 327 23.72 2.96 16.16
C ARG A 327 22.93 2.96 14.86
N ALA A 328 21.61 2.84 14.89
CA ALA A 328 20.80 2.88 13.67
C ALA A 328 20.84 4.27 13.01
N ILE A 329 20.80 5.35 13.80
CA ILE A 329 21.02 6.72 13.34
C ILE A 329 22.44 6.90 12.84
N ASP A 330 23.45 6.51 13.62
CA ASP A 330 24.86 6.67 13.23
C ASP A 330 25.18 5.89 11.97
N ASN A 331 24.68 4.65 11.84
CA ASN A 331 24.82 3.84 10.63
C ASN A 331 24.04 4.45 9.45
N LEU A 332 22.87 5.05 9.69
CA LEU A 332 22.12 5.73 8.64
C LEU A 332 22.87 6.98 8.18
N GLU A 333 23.33 7.80 9.11
CA GLU A 333 24.08 9.04 8.87
C GLU A 333 25.43 8.75 8.21
N LEU A 334 26.16 7.72 8.62
CA LEU A 334 27.39 7.25 7.96
C LEU A 334 27.11 6.86 6.51
N ARG A 335 26.01 6.13 6.26
CA ARG A 335 25.57 5.81 4.91
C ARG A 335 25.20 7.07 4.13
N ILE A 336 24.44 7.98 4.71
CA ILE A 336 24.10 9.26 4.06
C ILE A 336 25.37 10.11 3.85
N GLU A 337 26.41 10.00 4.68
CA GLU A 337 27.72 10.64 4.51
C GLU A 337 28.41 10.23 3.22
N THR A 338 28.23 8.99 2.79
CA THR A 338 28.74 8.51 1.50
C THR A 338 27.86 8.87 0.29
N ILE A 339 26.68 9.45 0.52
CA ILE A 339 25.59 9.56 -0.47
C ILE A 339 25.12 11.00 -0.72
N GLY A 340 25.04 11.80 0.34
CA GLY A 340 24.52 13.15 0.35
C GLY A 340 25.64 14.15 0.52
N ASP A 341 25.92 14.91 -0.53
CA ASP A 341 26.91 15.98 -0.51
C ASP A 341 26.59 17.01 0.58
N ARG A 342 27.63 17.65 1.11
CA ARG A 342 27.49 18.91 1.84
C ARG A 342 27.70 20.05 0.87
N LEU A 343 27.03 21.17 1.13
CA LEU A 343 27.30 22.38 0.37
C LEU A 343 28.72 22.87 0.68
N SER A 344 29.45 23.25 -0.38
CA SER A 344 30.66 24.07 -0.20
C SER A 344 30.22 25.47 0.23
N PRO A 345 30.82 26.07 1.27
CA PRO A 345 30.49 27.43 1.70
C PRO A 345 30.58 28.43 0.54
N LEU A 346 29.73 29.45 0.56
CA LEU A 346 29.84 30.52 -0.43
C LEU A 346 30.99 31.47 -0.06
N PRO A 347 31.68 32.08 -1.04
CA PRO A 347 32.72 33.08 -0.77
C PRO A 347 32.19 34.26 0.06
N GLU A 348 30.94 34.65 -0.21
CA GLU A 348 30.18 35.62 0.58
C GLU A 348 28.94 34.94 1.16
N PRO A 349 28.75 34.96 2.50
CA PRO A 349 27.57 34.40 3.14
C PRO A 349 26.28 35.07 2.67
N ILE A 350 25.20 34.30 2.62
CA ILE A 350 23.86 34.82 2.30
C ILE A 350 23.36 35.68 3.45
N SER A 351 22.74 36.83 3.12
CA SER A 351 22.11 37.71 4.12
C SER A 351 21.14 36.93 5.00
N ASN A 352 21.25 37.15 6.30
CA ASN A 352 20.35 36.57 7.29
C ASN A 352 19.91 37.59 8.34
N ASP A 353 20.04 38.88 8.03
CA ASP A 353 19.72 39.96 8.94
C ASP A 353 18.23 40.04 9.24
N ASN A 354 17.38 39.73 8.25
CA ASN A 354 15.92 39.82 8.35
C ASN A 354 15.25 38.44 8.22
N ILE A 355 15.14 37.73 9.34
CA ILE A 355 14.41 36.46 9.44
C ILE A 355 12.96 36.72 9.86
N LEU A 356 12.01 36.32 9.00
CA LEU A 356 10.57 36.35 9.24
C LEU A 356 10.04 34.96 9.56
N ILE A 357 9.22 34.85 10.61
CA ILE A 357 8.43 33.65 10.87
C ILE A 357 6.95 33.93 10.57
N LEU A 358 6.35 33.06 9.77
CA LEU A 358 4.97 33.14 9.31
C LEU A 358 4.12 32.05 9.96
N THR A 359 2.98 32.41 10.52
CA THR A 359 2.04 31.44 11.12
C THR A 359 0.59 31.86 11.04
N SER A 360 -0.32 30.95 11.39
CA SER A 360 -1.75 31.21 11.54
C SER A 360 -2.23 30.71 12.90
N MET A 361 -2.94 31.56 13.64
CA MET A 361 -3.40 31.28 15.00
C MET A 361 -4.92 31.31 15.11
N LYS A 362 -5.43 30.48 16.02
CA LYS A 362 -6.79 30.53 16.58
C LYS A 362 -6.70 30.09 18.03
N ASN A 363 -6.99 31.00 18.95
CA ASN A 363 -6.95 30.79 20.40
C ASN A 363 -5.64 30.14 20.89
N GLU A 364 -4.53 30.88 20.83
CA GLU A 364 -3.19 30.44 21.25
C GLU A 364 -2.53 31.38 22.28
N ALA A 365 -3.29 32.34 22.82
CA ALA A 365 -2.77 33.48 23.57
C ALA A 365 -1.78 33.13 24.70
N PRO A 366 -2.00 32.09 25.54
CA PRO A 366 -1.07 31.75 26.60
C PRO A 366 0.32 31.27 26.13
N PHE A 367 0.46 30.92 24.84
CA PHE A 367 1.68 30.33 24.29
C PHE A 367 2.45 31.30 23.39
N ILE A 368 1.89 32.48 23.09
CA ILE A 368 2.47 33.43 22.12
C ILE A 368 3.79 34.02 22.62
N LEU A 369 3.85 34.46 23.89
CA LEU A 369 5.01 35.17 24.41
C LEU A 369 6.25 34.26 24.50
N GLU A 370 6.12 33.03 24.97
CA GLU A 370 7.22 32.05 24.95
C GLU A 370 7.69 31.80 23.51
N TRP A 371 6.75 31.56 22.59
CA TRP A 371 7.09 31.22 21.22
C TRP A 371 7.82 32.37 20.50
N ILE A 372 7.38 33.62 20.70
CA ILE A 372 8.07 34.80 20.18
C ILE A 372 9.43 34.99 20.85
N ALA A 373 9.49 34.93 22.19
CA ALA A 373 10.72 35.09 22.96
C ALA A 373 11.79 34.09 22.51
N TYR A 374 11.43 32.80 22.39
CA TYR A 374 12.34 31.75 21.96
C TYR A 374 12.88 32.01 20.55
N HIS A 375 12.00 32.26 19.57
CA HIS A 375 12.42 32.45 18.19
C HIS A 375 13.21 33.75 17.98
N LYS A 376 12.87 34.81 18.71
CA LYS A 376 13.65 36.06 18.77
C LYS A 376 15.05 35.80 19.35
N ALA A 377 15.13 35.03 20.44
CA ALA A 377 16.39 34.69 21.09
C ALA A 377 17.36 33.94 20.16
N ILE A 378 16.86 33.08 19.26
CA ILE A 378 17.71 32.35 18.28
C ILE A 378 17.96 33.13 16.97
N GLY A 379 17.38 34.31 16.80
CA GLY A 379 17.72 35.25 15.72
C GLY A 379 16.58 35.67 14.79
N ALA A 380 15.33 35.23 15.01
CA ALA A 380 14.19 35.77 14.26
C ALA A 380 13.99 37.26 14.58
N LYS A 381 13.66 38.06 13.57
CA LYS A 381 13.49 39.51 13.74
C LYS A 381 12.06 39.97 13.76
N HIS A 382 11.22 39.32 12.96
CA HIS A 382 9.83 39.72 12.78
C HIS A 382 8.92 38.51 12.64
N PHE A 383 7.65 38.71 12.94
CA PHE A 383 6.63 37.67 12.89
C PHE A 383 5.41 38.15 12.11
N LEU A 384 4.99 37.40 11.09
CA LEU A 384 3.76 37.66 10.35
C LEU A 384 2.70 36.64 10.79
N VAL A 385 1.66 37.10 11.47
CA VAL A 385 0.68 36.25 12.14
C VAL A 385 -0.71 36.49 11.60
N TYR A 386 -1.30 35.46 11.01
CA TYR A 386 -2.69 35.47 10.57
C TYR A 386 -3.63 34.97 11.66
N THR A 387 -4.69 35.70 12.01
CA THR A 387 -5.64 35.26 13.03
C THR A 387 -6.98 34.82 12.43
N ASN A 388 -7.62 33.83 13.06
CA ASN A 388 -8.91 33.27 12.64
C ASN A 388 -9.84 33.19 13.84
N ASP A 389 -10.79 34.13 13.95
CA ASP A 389 -11.87 34.14 14.95
C ASP A 389 -11.40 33.84 16.40
N CYS A 390 -10.44 34.65 16.88
CA CYS A 390 -9.87 34.48 18.22
C CYS A 390 -10.75 35.11 19.31
N SER A 391 -10.75 34.49 20.50
CA SER A 391 -11.58 34.89 21.65
C SER A 391 -10.86 34.85 23.00
N ASP A 392 -9.54 34.62 23.02
CA ASP A 392 -8.72 34.37 24.22
C ASP A 392 -7.64 35.43 24.47
N ASN A 393 -7.78 36.64 23.91
CA ASN A 393 -6.76 37.69 23.84
C ASN A 393 -5.63 37.47 22.80
N THR A 394 -5.72 36.47 21.92
CA THR A 394 -4.70 36.27 20.86
C THR A 394 -4.54 37.53 20.00
N ASN A 395 -5.63 38.20 19.61
CA ASN A 395 -5.54 39.39 18.75
C ASN A 395 -4.87 40.55 19.48
N GLU A 396 -5.25 40.78 20.72
CA GLU A 396 -4.85 41.89 21.59
C GLU A 396 -3.37 41.80 21.95
N ILE A 397 -2.88 40.60 22.27
CA ILE A 397 -1.44 40.34 22.48
C ILE A 397 -0.66 40.63 21.20
N LEU A 398 -1.12 40.11 20.06
CA LEU A 398 -0.46 40.32 18.77
C LEU A 398 -0.50 41.78 18.31
N ASP A 399 -1.57 42.52 18.60
CA ASP A 399 -1.68 43.96 18.36
C ASP A 399 -0.68 44.74 19.20
N ARG A 400 -0.55 44.41 20.50
CA ARG A 400 0.46 45.04 21.35
C ARG A 400 1.89 44.72 20.88
N LEU A 401 2.16 43.49 20.45
CA LEU A 401 3.45 43.13 19.86
C LEU A 401 3.70 43.85 18.52
N ALA A 402 2.65 44.19 17.76
CA ALA A 402 2.75 45.01 16.57
C ALA A 402 3.08 46.48 16.89
N GLU A 403 2.47 47.04 17.96
CA GLU A 403 2.84 48.36 18.50
C GLU A 403 4.32 48.42 18.92
N LEU A 404 4.88 47.30 19.40
CA LEU A 404 6.29 47.15 19.76
C LEU A 404 7.20 46.85 18.55
N GLY A 405 6.64 46.76 17.34
CA GLY A 405 7.39 46.53 16.11
C GLY A 405 7.89 45.09 15.90
N LEU A 406 7.39 44.12 16.66
CA LEU A 406 7.81 42.72 16.59
C LEU A 406 6.93 41.86 15.68
N VAL A 407 5.65 42.23 15.55
CA VAL A 407 4.62 41.44 14.85
C VAL A 407 3.93 42.28 13.78
N THR A 408 3.59 41.65 12.66
CA THR A 408 2.51 42.12 11.77
C THR A 408 1.34 41.15 11.91
N ARG A 409 0.24 41.62 12.50
CA ARG A 409 -1.00 40.85 12.59
C ARG A 409 -1.88 41.14 11.39
N VAL A 410 -2.41 40.08 10.78
CA VAL A 410 -3.38 40.18 9.68
C VAL A 410 -4.59 39.31 10.03
N ALA A 411 -5.81 39.86 9.95
CA ALA A 411 -7.01 39.03 9.98
C ALA A 411 -7.06 38.20 8.69
N ASN A 412 -7.22 36.88 8.80
CA ASN A 412 -7.17 36.02 7.61
C ASN A 412 -8.27 36.42 6.61
N PRO A 413 -7.94 36.81 5.35
CA PRO A 413 -8.93 37.20 4.35
C PRO A 413 -9.70 36.00 3.77
N TRP A 414 -9.71 34.89 4.50
CA TRP A 414 -10.39 33.66 4.12
C TRP A 414 -11.89 33.78 4.31
N ASP A 415 -12.62 33.47 3.25
CA ASP A 415 -14.07 33.35 3.23
C ASP A 415 -14.48 31.87 3.37
N PRO A 416 -15.26 31.49 4.41
CA PRO A 416 -15.79 30.15 4.59
C PRO A 416 -16.57 29.58 3.40
N THR A 417 -17.13 30.43 2.54
CA THR A 417 -17.91 30.03 1.36
C THR A 417 -17.06 29.78 0.11
N SER A 418 -15.77 30.18 0.13
CA SER A 418 -14.88 30.14 -1.04
C SER A 418 -14.44 28.74 -1.49
N GLY A 419 -14.72 27.70 -0.69
CA GLY A 419 -14.23 26.32 -0.92
C GLY A 419 -12.71 26.16 -0.79
N LYS A 420 -11.97 27.22 -0.45
CA LYS A 420 -10.52 27.19 -0.20
C LYS A 420 -10.23 26.93 1.27
N LYS A 421 -9.03 26.44 1.59
CA LYS A 421 -8.59 26.24 2.98
C LYS A 421 -8.01 27.54 3.57
N PRO A 422 -8.27 27.88 4.84
CA PRO A 422 -7.82 29.13 5.46
C PRO A 422 -6.30 29.37 5.37
N GLN A 423 -5.47 28.36 5.66
CA GLN A 423 -4.01 28.52 5.57
C GLN A 423 -3.52 28.77 4.14
N HIS A 424 -4.18 28.21 3.12
CA HIS A 424 -3.77 28.46 1.74
C HIS A 424 -4.07 29.90 1.30
N VAL A 425 -5.13 30.50 1.84
CA VAL A 425 -5.45 31.91 1.61
C VAL A 425 -4.44 32.81 2.34
N ALA A 426 -4.18 32.54 3.62
CA ALA A 426 -3.18 33.26 4.39
C ALA A 426 -1.78 33.24 3.75
N LEU A 427 -1.31 32.07 3.27
CA LEU A 427 0.01 31.97 2.62
C LEU A 427 0.09 32.74 1.29
N ALA A 428 -1.00 32.80 0.52
CA ALA A 428 -1.04 33.54 -0.73
C ALA A 428 -1.02 35.06 -0.47
N ASP A 429 -1.76 35.51 0.55
CA ASP A 429 -1.77 36.90 0.99
C ASP A 429 -0.43 37.31 1.62
N ALA A 430 0.19 36.42 2.41
CA ALA A 430 1.45 36.66 3.09
C ALA A 430 2.56 37.08 2.12
N MET A 431 2.63 36.45 0.94
CA MET A 431 3.60 36.80 -0.09
C MET A 431 3.44 38.24 -0.61
N GLN A 432 2.29 38.88 -0.42
CA GLN A 432 2.04 40.28 -0.80
C GLN A 432 2.32 41.27 0.34
N GLN A 433 2.52 40.79 1.56
CA GLN A 433 2.70 41.65 2.73
C GLN A 433 4.07 42.34 2.71
N PRO A 434 4.18 43.63 3.10
CA PRO A 434 5.46 44.33 3.18
C PRO A 434 6.50 43.60 4.04
N ALA A 435 6.06 42.99 5.15
CA ALA A 435 6.93 42.21 6.03
C ALA A 435 7.56 41.00 5.33
N TYR A 436 6.84 40.33 4.43
CA TYR A 436 7.36 39.22 3.63
C TYR A 436 8.35 39.72 2.58
N GLN A 437 8.01 40.81 1.88
CA GLN A 437 8.86 41.39 0.83
C GLN A 437 10.19 41.94 1.37
N ALA A 438 10.20 42.41 2.62
CA ALA A 438 11.40 42.89 3.30
C ALA A 438 12.28 41.77 3.88
N ALA A 439 11.76 40.55 4.02
CA ALA A 439 12.46 39.45 4.66
C ALA A 439 13.54 38.85 3.75
N ASP A 440 14.69 38.51 4.35
CA ASP A 440 15.70 37.69 3.70
C ASP A 440 15.26 36.23 3.72
N TRP A 441 14.82 35.75 4.89
CA TRP A 441 14.36 34.39 5.09
C TRP A 441 12.95 34.34 5.63
N VAL A 442 12.16 33.36 5.17
CA VAL A 442 10.81 33.10 5.66
C VAL A 442 10.68 31.65 6.11
N LEU A 443 10.19 31.44 7.33
CA LEU A 443 9.86 30.13 7.89
C LEU A 443 8.38 30.05 8.23
N THR A 444 7.67 29.06 7.68
CA THR A 444 6.28 28.78 8.06
C THR A 444 6.23 27.65 9.08
N ILE A 445 5.87 27.97 10.34
CA ILE A 445 5.75 27.00 11.44
C ILE A 445 4.56 27.32 12.33
N ASP A 446 4.01 26.31 12.99
CA ASP A 446 2.89 26.44 13.94
C ASP A 446 3.40 26.87 15.34
N VAL A 447 2.55 27.46 16.18
CA VAL A 447 2.97 27.96 17.52
C VAL A 447 3.32 26.85 18.52
N ASP A 448 3.06 25.60 18.17
CA ASP A 448 3.53 24.40 18.88
C ASP A 448 4.76 23.75 18.23
N GLU A 449 5.46 24.47 17.34
CA GLU A 449 6.69 24.05 16.66
C GLU A 449 7.84 25.02 17.00
N PHE A 450 8.99 24.47 17.39
CA PHE A 450 10.16 25.25 17.80
C PHE A 450 11.43 24.74 17.10
N VAL A 451 12.19 25.63 16.48
CA VAL A 451 13.48 25.28 15.86
C VAL A 451 14.54 25.14 16.94
N ASN A 452 15.09 23.94 17.11
CA ASN A 452 16.19 23.70 18.05
C ASN A 452 17.50 23.52 17.27
N ILE A 453 18.46 24.42 17.48
CA ILE A 453 19.75 24.45 16.76
C ILE A 453 20.85 23.94 17.70
N HIS A 454 21.53 22.89 17.26
CA HIS A 454 22.52 22.12 18.02
C HIS A 454 23.97 22.54 17.75
N VAL A 455 24.18 23.48 16.83
CA VAL A 455 25.51 23.97 16.41
C VAL A 455 25.76 25.39 16.87
N GLY A 456 27.03 25.72 17.10
CA GLY A 456 27.46 27.03 17.59
C GLY A 456 26.74 27.43 18.87
N ASP A 457 26.34 28.70 18.94
CA ASP A 457 25.59 29.25 20.07
C ASP A 457 24.09 28.95 19.98
N GLY A 458 23.67 28.15 18.99
CA GLY A 458 22.27 27.77 18.77
C GLY A 458 21.44 28.84 18.07
N ARG A 459 22.07 29.68 17.24
CA ARG A 459 21.40 30.73 16.46
C ARG A 459 21.29 30.34 14.99
N PHE A 460 20.34 30.96 14.27
CA PHE A 460 20.20 30.74 12.83
C PHE A 460 21.50 31.05 12.05
N ALA A 461 22.22 32.10 12.45
CA ALA A 461 23.52 32.44 11.85
C ALA A 461 24.54 31.30 11.96
N ASP A 462 24.59 30.60 13.11
CA ASP A 462 25.47 29.44 13.32
C ASP A 462 25.06 28.28 12.41
N LEU A 463 23.76 28.04 12.26
CA LEU A 463 23.21 27.02 11.39
C LEU A 463 23.54 27.29 9.92
N PHE A 464 23.32 28.51 9.43
CA PHE A 464 23.60 28.87 8.04
C PHE A 464 25.08 28.66 7.68
N LYS A 465 25.97 29.12 8.55
CA LYS A 465 27.41 28.92 8.41
C LYS A 465 27.80 27.44 8.45
N ALA A 466 27.30 26.68 9.42
CA ALA A 466 27.61 25.25 9.56
C ALA A 466 27.07 24.41 8.40
N ALA A 467 25.97 24.85 7.77
CA ALA A 467 25.32 24.15 6.66
C ALA A 467 25.86 24.55 5.27
N GLY A 468 26.86 25.42 5.19
CA GLY A 468 27.48 25.85 3.93
C GLY A 468 26.66 26.86 3.15
N ASP A 469 26.05 27.81 3.84
CA ASP A 469 25.26 28.92 3.27
C ASP A 469 24.18 28.44 2.27
N PRO A 470 23.21 27.64 2.75
CA PRO A 470 22.06 27.23 1.94
C PRO A 470 21.11 28.39 1.71
N ASN A 471 20.22 28.28 0.72
CA ASN A 471 19.07 29.19 0.54
C ASN A 471 17.71 28.49 0.79
N VAL A 472 17.73 27.20 1.13
CA VAL A 472 16.58 26.45 1.66
C VAL A 472 17.05 25.47 2.72
N ILE A 473 16.37 25.43 3.88
CA ILE A 473 16.65 24.44 4.94
C ILE A 473 15.35 23.74 5.35
N SER A 474 15.33 22.42 5.39
CA SER A 474 14.20 21.64 5.95
C SER A 474 14.52 21.08 7.33
N PHE A 475 13.67 21.39 8.30
CA PHE A 475 13.73 20.91 9.68
C PHE A 475 12.80 19.72 9.85
N THR A 476 13.35 18.53 10.11
CA THR A 476 12.54 17.33 10.37
C THR A 476 11.92 17.43 11.77
N TRP A 477 10.65 17.04 11.90
CA TRP A 477 9.95 16.97 13.18
C TRP A 477 10.62 16.00 14.15
N LYS A 478 10.69 16.40 15.41
CA LYS A 478 10.85 15.53 16.57
C LYS A 478 9.63 15.74 17.46
N PHE A 479 8.76 14.73 17.55
CA PHE A 479 7.54 14.82 18.35
C PHE A 479 7.84 14.73 19.83
N PHE A 480 7.25 15.63 20.62
CA PHE A 480 7.28 15.59 22.07
C PHE A 480 5.89 15.18 22.57
N GLY A 481 5.85 14.09 23.33
CA GLY A 481 4.64 13.60 23.96
C GLY A 481 4.31 14.37 25.23
N ASN A 482 3.16 14.04 25.79
CA ASN A 482 2.64 14.63 27.00
C ASN A 482 3.47 14.26 28.26
N GLY A 483 4.16 13.12 28.25
CA GLY A 483 5.01 12.70 29.36
C GLY A 483 4.29 12.46 30.69
N GLY A 484 2.95 12.33 30.68
CA GLY A 484 2.12 12.18 31.88
C GLY A 484 1.70 13.50 32.53
N VAL A 485 2.01 14.65 31.92
CA VAL A 485 1.63 15.97 32.44
C VAL A 485 0.15 16.24 32.16
N ALA A 486 -0.71 16.00 33.15
CA ALA A 486 -2.15 16.20 32.99
C ALA A 486 -2.53 17.69 33.02
N ASP A 487 -2.06 18.40 34.04
CA ASP A 487 -2.51 19.75 34.37
C ASP A 487 -1.82 20.83 33.53
N TYR A 488 -2.55 21.92 33.27
CA TYR A 488 -1.97 23.13 32.68
C TYR A 488 -1.25 23.98 33.73
N GLU A 489 0.05 24.23 33.49
CA GLU A 489 0.84 25.25 34.19
C GLU A 489 1.27 26.35 33.21
N ASP A 490 1.14 27.61 33.64
CA ASP A 490 1.64 28.79 32.92
C ASP A 490 3.15 28.89 33.06
N ARG A 491 3.85 27.99 32.37
CA ARG A 491 5.30 27.88 32.30
C ARG A 491 5.71 27.57 30.86
N PRO A 492 6.96 27.89 30.47
CA PRO A 492 7.45 27.56 29.13
C PRO A 492 7.27 26.07 28.80
N ILE A 493 6.57 25.74 27.71
CA ILE A 493 6.34 24.36 27.28
C ILE A 493 7.67 23.66 26.97
N THR A 494 8.66 24.41 26.50
CA THR A 494 10.01 23.91 26.18
C THR A 494 10.77 23.41 27.42
N GLU A 495 10.35 23.81 28.63
CA GLU A 495 10.90 23.35 29.90
C GLU A 495 10.07 22.22 30.55
N GLN A 496 8.79 22.12 30.18
CA GLN A 496 7.85 21.15 30.77
C GLN A 496 7.88 19.79 30.05
N PHE A 497 8.01 19.78 28.72
CA PHE A 497 7.84 18.56 27.92
C PHE A 497 9.17 18.09 27.34
N THR A 498 9.78 17.07 27.94
CA THR A 498 11.06 16.49 27.45
C THR A 498 10.91 15.06 26.92
N ALA A 499 9.78 14.40 27.19
CA ALA A 499 9.47 13.08 26.68
C ALA A 499 9.18 13.16 25.16
N CYS A 500 9.85 12.34 24.36
CA CYS A 500 9.85 12.50 22.91
C CYS A 500 9.95 11.19 22.12
N ALA A 501 9.78 11.32 20.81
CA ALA A 501 10.01 10.25 19.84
C ALA A 501 11.50 9.99 19.61
N PRO A 502 11.90 8.72 19.34
CA PRO A 502 13.21 8.42 18.82
C PRO A 502 13.48 9.12 17.50
N GLU A 503 14.74 9.42 17.22
CA GLU A 503 15.13 10.03 15.93
C GLU A 503 14.97 9.03 14.78
N PHE A 504 15.19 7.73 15.02
CA PHE A 504 14.98 6.68 14.02
C PHE A 504 13.61 6.00 14.17
N ILE A 505 12.59 6.59 13.54
CA ILE A 505 11.20 6.09 13.55
C ILE A 505 10.68 5.80 12.13
N PRO A 506 11.14 4.72 11.47
CA PRO A 506 10.72 4.37 10.11
C PRO A 506 9.21 4.07 10.00
N LYS A 507 8.55 3.78 11.13
CA LYS A 507 7.10 3.72 11.29
C LYS A 507 6.72 4.25 12.69
N PRO A 508 5.55 4.90 12.83
CA PRO A 508 4.65 5.33 11.76
C PRO A 508 5.24 6.51 10.97
N ARG A 509 4.95 6.58 9.66
CA ARG A 509 5.56 7.56 8.72
C ARG A 509 5.28 9.04 9.04
N LEU A 510 4.36 9.31 9.95
CA LEU A 510 4.03 10.67 10.42
C LEU A 510 5.23 11.32 11.12
N GLY A 511 6.05 10.51 11.83
CA GLY A 511 7.17 10.97 12.64
C GLY A 511 8.28 11.74 11.90
N TRP A 512 8.35 11.63 10.58
CA TRP A 512 9.37 12.28 9.75
C TRP A 512 8.82 13.41 8.89
N GLY A 513 7.66 14.03 9.21
CA GLY A 513 7.27 15.28 8.54
C GLY A 513 8.33 16.38 8.73
N PHE A 514 8.37 17.37 7.83
CA PHE A 514 9.27 18.53 7.97
C PHE A 514 8.57 19.85 7.62
N LYS A 515 9.16 20.95 8.06
CA LYS A 515 8.88 22.33 7.62
C LYS A 515 10.15 22.91 7.02
N SER A 516 10.03 23.83 6.06
CA SER A 516 11.18 24.39 5.36
C SER A 516 11.22 25.90 5.45
N MET A 517 12.42 26.43 5.68
CA MET A 517 12.74 27.84 5.59
C MET A 517 13.30 28.17 4.21
N LEU A 518 12.95 29.34 3.69
CA LEU A 518 13.26 29.77 2.33
C LEU A 518 13.91 31.15 2.36
N HIS A 519 15.07 31.30 1.71
CA HIS A 519 15.67 32.60 1.45
C HIS A 519 15.10 33.21 0.17
N LYS A 520 14.99 34.54 0.09
CA LYS A 520 14.47 35.28 -1.07
C LYS A 520 15.24 35.04 -2.37
N SER A 521 16.51 34.62 -2.28
CA SER A 521 17.33 34.27 -3.45
C SER A 521 17.00 32.90 -4.04
N ALA A 522 16.20 32.07 -3.37
CA ALA A 522 15.77 30.80 -3.92
C ALA A 522 14.62 31.04 -4.91
N PRO A 523 14.62 30.44 -6.11
CA PRO A 523 13.74 30.78 -7.23
C PRO A 523 12.32 30.21 -7.10
N TYR A 524 11.80 30.11 -5.88
CA TYR A 524 10.47 29.60 -5.61
C TYR A 524 9.42 30.72 -5.66
N THR A 525 8.46 30.60 -6.57
CA THR A 525 7.39 31.59 -6.78
C THR A 525 6.11 31.28 -6.00
N LYS A 526 6.13 30.21 -5.20
CA LYS A 526 5.01 29.84 -4.32
C LYS A 526 5.50 29.15 -3.07
N ILE A 527 5.09 29.66 -1.90
CA ILE A 527 5.29 29.00 -0.61
C ILE A 527 4.15 28.03 -0.27
N GLY A 528 4.42 27.07 0.61
CA GLY A 528 3.45 26.10 1.10
C GLY A 528 3.62 25.84 2.59
N VAL A 529 2.67 25.10 3.18
CA VAL A 529 2.62 24.83 4.64
C VAL A 529 3.85 24.07 5.14
N HIS A 530 4.45 23.22 4.31
CA HIS A 530 5.60 22.37 4.69
C HIS A 530 6.89 22.71 3.96
N ARG A 531 6.77 23.24 2.74
CA ARG A 531 7.89 23.50 1.84
C ARG A 531 7.46 24.47 0.74
N PRO A 532 8.42 25.09 0.02
CA PRO A 532 8.10 25.79 -1.21
C PRO A 532 7.57 24.83 -2.30
N LEU A 533 6.75 25.35 -3.21
CA LEU A 533 5.88 24.54 -4.08
C LEU A 533 6.14 24.68 -5.58
N LYS A 534 6.66 25.82 -6.07
CA LYS A 534 6.75 26.10 -7.51
C LYS A 534 8.02 26.86 -7.86
N ILE A 535 8.73 26.40 -8.87
CA ILE A 535 9.77 27.14 -9.62
C ILE A 535 9.20 27.29 -11.03
N ASP A 536 9.09 28.53 -11.54
CA ASP A 536 8.45 28.79 -12.84
C ASP A 536 9.38 28.53 -14.03
N ASP A 537 10.69 28.68 -13.83
CA ASP A 537 11.70 28.55 -14.87
C ASP A 537 12.76 27.52 -14.43
N GLU A 538 12.87 26.43 -15.20
CA GLU A 538 13.72 25.28 -14.89
C GLU A 538 15.22 25.63 -14.91
N GLU A 539 15.63 26.69 -15.63
CA GLU A 539 17.04 27.14 -15.65
C GLU A 539 17.51 27.61 -14.25
N ASN A 540 16.57 28.11 -13.44
CA ASN A 540 16.86 28.59 -12.10
C ASN A 540 17.02 27.46 -11.06
N ILE A 541 16.69 26.20 -11.39
CA ILE A 541 16.82 25.07 -10.44
C ILE A 541 18.25 24.95 -9.89
N SER A 542 19.25 25.24 -10.72
CA SER A 542 20.67 25.25 -10.34
C SER A 542 21.02 26.23 -9.20
N GLN A 543 20.18 27.24 -8.97
CA GLN A 543 20.34 28.22 -7.90
C GLN A 543 19.86 27.69 -6.55
N VAL A 544 19.15 26.55 -6.49
CA VAL A 544 18.61 25.99 -5.25
C VAL A 544 19.72 25.29 -4.45
N ARG A 545 20.03 25.82 -3.27
CA ARG A 545 20.98 25.29 -2.29
C ARG A 545 20.20 24.75 -1.10
N TRP A 546 19.55 23.61 -1.27
CA TRP A 546 18.64 23.03 -0.28
C TRP A 546 19.30 21.95 0.56
N VAL A 547 19.31 22.12 1.89
CA VAL A 547 19.80 21.14 2.86
C VAL A 547 18.76 20.71 3.90
N ASN A 548 19.00 19.59 4.57
CA ASN A 548 18.22 19.14 5.73
C ASN A 548 18.81 19.63 7.07
N GLY A 549 18.18 19.26 8.19
CA GLY A 549 18.63 19.55 9.55
C GLY A 549 19.98 18.94 9.97
N SER A 550 20.68 18.18 9.12
CA SER A 550 22.07 17.73 9.33
C SER A 550 23.07 18.48 8.42
N GLY A 551 22.61 19.50 7.66
CA GLY A 551 23.41 20.26 6.70
C GLY A 551 23.75 19.48 5.43
N ARG A 552 22.94 18.47 5.08
CA ARG A 552 23.15 17.61 3.91
C ARG A 552 22.21 18.02 2.79
N VAL A 553 22.69 17.99 1.55
CA VAL A 553 21.90 18.37 0.38
C VAL A 553 20.67 17.48 0.27
N MET A 554 19.50 18.12 0.11
CA MET A 554 18.23 17.44 -0.05
C MET A 554 18.14 16.78 -1.42
N PRO A 555 17.52 15.58 -1.54
CA PRO A 555 17.42 14.89 -2.82
C PRO A 555 16.73 15.73 -3.89
N GLU A 556 17.32 15.77 -5.09
CA GLU A 556 16.85 16.56 -6.26
C GLU A 556 15.36 16.34 -6.56
N MET A 557 14.83 15.14 -6.32
CA MET A 557 13.41 14.86 -6.49
C MET A 557 12.49 15.76 -5.66
N LEU A 558 12.95 16.34 -4.53
CA LEU A 558 12.17 17.28 -3.74
C LEU A 558 12.17 18.69 -4.32
N LEU A 559 13.04 19.01 -5.29
CA LEU A 559 13.07 20.29 -5.98
C LEU A 559 11.78 20.51 -6.78
N THR A 560 11.29 19.46 -7.47
CA THR A 560 10.16 19.54 -8.42
C THR A 560 8.98 18.60 -8.10
N ASN A 561 9.12 17.62 -7.21
CA ASN A 561 8.06 16.64 -6.88
C ASN A 561 7.34 16.93 -5.56
N ASN A 562 6.13 16.40 -5.38
CA ASN A 562 5.34 16.55 -4.15
C ASN A 562 5.80 15.61 -3.01
N GLY A 563 6.31 16.18 -1.91
CA GLY A 563 6.63 15.47 -0.66
C GLY A 563 6.73 16.42 0.54
N TRP A 564 6.25 16.01 1.72
CA TRP A 564 6.23 16.81 2.96
C TRP A 564 6.97 16.15 4.13
N ARG A 565 7.69 15.06 3.86
CA ARG A 565 8.34 14.24 4.88
C ARG A 565 9.72 13.77 4.47
N SER A 566 10.60 13.65 5.46
CA SER A 566 11.90 13.02 5.36
C SER A 566 11.75 11.53 5.09
N THR A 567 12.79 10.98 4.48
CA THR A 567 12.94 9.55 4.20
C THR A 567 14.28 9.11 4.77
N LYS A 568 14.60 7.82 4.69
CA LYS A 568 15.93 7.32 5.06
C LYS A 568 17.08 8.02 4.30
N ARG A 569 16.82 8.73 3.18
CA ARG A 569 17.84 9.51 2.44
C ARG A 569 17.91 10.99 2.79
N SER A 570 16.87 11.53 3.43
CA SER A 570 16.75 12.98 3.67
C SER A 570 16.57 13.31 5.14
N LEU A 571 16.55 12.30 6.01
CA LEU A 571 16.54 12.47 7.47
C LEU A 571 17.77 13.26 7.90
N GLY A 572 17.56 14.22 8.80
CA GLY A 572 18.66 14.99 9.38
C GLY A 572 18.21 15.74 10.62
N TYR A 573 18.91 15.47 11.73
CA TYR A 573 18.65 16.02 13.06
C TYR A 573 19.91 16.62 13.73
N ARG A 574 21.10 16.47 13.13
CA ARG A 574 22.39 16.72 13.80
C ARG A 574 22.67 18.20 14.07
N MET A 575 22.28 19.08 13.15
CA MET A 575 22.49 20.53 13.28
C MET A 575 21.23 21.24 13.78
N ALA A 576 20.04 20.78 13.38
CA ALA A 576 18.78 21.32 13.86
C ALA A 576 17.65 20.28 13.82
N THR A 577 16.73 20.38 14.78
CA THR A 577 15.44 19.66 14.81
C THR A 577 14.28 20.66 14.82
N LEU A 578 13.10 20.24 14.35
CA LEU A 578 11.86 20.95 14.63
C LEU A 578 11.11 20.24 15.76
N ASN A 579 11.26 20.73 16.98
CA ASN A 579 10.57 20.17 18.14
C ASN A 579 9.08 20.49 18.04
N HIS A 580 8.23 19.46 18.04
CA HIS A 580 6.79 19.61 17.86
C HIS A 580 6.03 19.16 19.11
N TYR A 581 5.53 20.14 19.86
CA TYR A 581 4.78 20.00 21.12
C TYR A 581 3.28 19.91 20.87
N VAL A 582 2.89 19.00 19.97
CA VAL A 582 1.54 18.95 19.40
C VAL A 582 0.44 18.63 20.42
N LEU A 583 0.77 17.99 21.54
CA LEU A 583 -0.19 17.59 22.57
C LEU A 583 -0.23 18.55 23.76
N ARG A 584 0.93 19.01 24.23
CA ARG A 584 1.09 19.77 25.50
C ARG A 584 0.48 18.96 26.67
N SER A 585 -0.06 19.64 27.69
CA SER A 585 -0.78 19.00 28.80
C SER A 585 -2.13 18.43 28.34
N ALA A 586 -2.67 17.44 29.07
CA ALA A 586 -4.01 16.91 28.77
C ALA A 586 -5.07 18.03 28.80
N ASP A 587 -4.95 18.95 29.76
CA ASP A 587 -5.75 20.19 29.84
C ASP A 587 -5.72 21.03 28.56
N SER A 588 -4.51 21.38 28.12
CA SER A 588 -4.32 22.21 26.93
C SER A 588 -4.81 21.50 25.67
N PHE A 589 -4.77 20.17 25.64
CA PHE A 589 -5.28 19.40 24.52
C PHE A 589 -6.81 19.46 24.40
N LEU A 590 -7.55 19.57 25.50
CA LEU A 590 -9.01 19.78 25.45
C LEU A 590 -9.32 21.09 24.73
N VAL A 591 -8.63 22.17 25.08
CA VAL A 591 -8.79 23.48 24.43
C VAL A 591 -8.40 23.39 22.95
N LYS A 592 -7.33 22.65 22.63
CA LYS A 592 -6.93 22.38 21.24
C LYS A 592 -7.99 21.64 20.43
N ARG A 593 -8.67 20.65 21.02
CA ARG A 593 -9.77 19.93 20.36
C ARG A 593 -10.98 20.83 20.13
N ASP A 594 -11.36 21.63 21.12
CA ASP A 594 -12.52 22.54 21.06
C ASP A 594 -12.40 23.59 19.95
N ARG A 595 -11.22 24.18 19.75
CA ARG A 595 -11.03 25.18 18.69
C ARG A 595 -11.07 24.61 17.25
N GLY A 596 -10.86 23.30 17.09
CA GLY A 596 -10.82 22.59 15.80
C GLY A 596 -9.54 22.79 14.96
N ARG A 597 -9.48 22.14 13.78
CA ARG A 597 -8.34 22.22 12.84
C ARG A 597 -8.53 23.29 11.77
N ILE A 598 -7.44 23.97 11.38
CA ILE A 598 -7.47 24.98 10.30
C ILE A 598 -7.52 24.36 8.88
N ASN A 599 -6.96 23.16 8.65
CA ASN A 599 -6.84 22.55 7.30
C ASN A 599 -7.75 21.35 7.02
N HIS A 600 -8.29 20.72 8.06
CA HIS A 600 -9.13 19.52 7.99
C HIS A 600 -10.25 19.66 9.01
N THR A 601 -11.08 20.67 8.81
CA THR A 601 -12.20 21.07 9.70
C THR A 601 -13.19 19.92 9.97
N GLU A 602 -13.21 18.90 9.11
CA GLU A 602 -14.10 17.73 9.21
C GLU A 602 -13.51 16.54 9.99
N GLN A 603 -12.26 16.61 10.47
CA GLN A 603 -11.61 15.51 11.19
C GLN A 603 -11.48 15.80 12.69
N ASP A 604 -12.10 14.97 13.53
CA ASP A 604 -11.98 15.07 14.99
C ASP A 604 -10.51 14.93 15.46
N GLN A 605 -10.17 15.64 16.53
CA GLN A 605 -8.90 15.54 17.26
C GLN A 605 -9.10 14.79 18.58
N GLY A 606 -9.86 13.70 18.52
CA GLY A 606 -10.10 12.82 19.65
C GLY A 606 -8.93 11.88 19.94
N ILE A 607 -9.24 10.74 20.56
CA ILE A 607 -8.22 9.89 21.18
C ILE A 607 -7.20 9.29 20.20
N ASP A 608 -7.61 8.98 18.97
CA ASP A 608 -6.72 8.47 17.93
C ASP A 608 -5.67 9.50 17.51
N TYR A 609 -6.03 10.78 17.55
CA TYR A 609 -5.11 11.87 17.25
C TYR A 609 -4.02 11.95 18.32
N TRP A 610 -4.43 11.89 19.60
CA TRP A 610 -3.54 11.87 20.76
C TRP A 610 -2.60 10.66 20.72
N ALA A 611 -3.15 9.44 20.63
CA ALA A 611 -2.39 8.20 20.67
C ALA A 611 -1.29 8.15 19.60
N ARG A 612 -1.56 8.61 18.38
CA ARG A 612 -0.59 8.58 17.26
C ARG A 612 0.54 9.64 17.39
N ARG A 613 0.46 10.52 18.38
CA ARG A 613 1.38 11.67 18.58
C ARG A 613 1.98 11.73 19.98
N ASN A 614 1.53 10.88 20.90
CA ASN A 614 2.05 10.84 22.26
C ASN A 614 3.28 9.93 22.34
N TYR A 615 4.45 10.47 21.98
CA TYR A 615 5.73 9.77 22.11
C TYR A 615 6.40 10.12 23.44
N ALA A 616 6.61 9.12 24.28
CA ALA A 616 7.29 9.19 25.56
C ALA A 616 8.39 8.10 25.70
N SER A 617 8.87 7.55 24.59
CA SER A 617 9.81 6.43 24.52
C SER A 617 11.26 6.86 24.69
N GLU A 618 11.56 8.15 24.48
CA GLU A 618 12.86 8.77 24.76
C GLU A 618 12.69 10.08 25.54
N THR A 619 13.81 10.66 25.97
CA THR A 619 13.87 11.98 26.60
C THR A 619 14.91 12.84 25.88
N ASP A 620 14.54 14.07 25.54
CA ASP A 620 15.44 15.04 24.90
C ASP A 620 15.32 16.41 25.60
N ALA A 621 16.34 16.75 26.36
CA ALA A 621 16.43 18.01 27.10
C ALA A 621 17.34 19.05 26.42
N ARG A 622 17.79 18.83 25.18
CA ARG A 622 18.73 19.76 24.49
C ARG A 622 18.17 21.18 24.36
N MET A 623 16.84 21.31 24.34
CA MET A 623 16.15 22.61 24.31
C MET A 623 16.48 23.49 25.52
N HIS A 624 16.77 22.89 26.68
CA HIS A 624 17.09 23.61 27.92
C HIS A 624 18.40 24.43 27.79
N ASN A 625 19.29 24.06 26.87
CA ASN A 625 20.50 24.84 26.58
C ASN A 625 20.18 26.26 26.05
N ARG A 626 18.94 26.49 25.58
CA ARG A 626 18.45 27.80 25.10
C ARG A 626 17.46 28.45 26.06
N ALA A 627 17.09 27.79 27.16
CA ALA A 627 16.20 28.36 28.16
C ALA A 627 16.70 29.70 28.72
N PRO A 628 18.00 29.90 29.05
CA PRO A 628 18.47 31.20 29.56
C PRO A 628 18.25 32.37 28.58
N MET A 629 18.51 32.16 27.28
CA MET A 629 18.31 33.20 26.27
C MET A 629 16.83 33.46 25.98
N MET A 630 15.99 32.41 25.96
CA MET A 630 14.55 32.55 25.83
C MET A 630 13.97 33.32 27.03
N ARG A 631 14.38 33.00 28.26
CA ARG A 631 13.91 33.66 29.48
C ARG A 631 14.26 35.14 29.51
N ALA A 632 15.48 35.52 29.16
CA ALA A 632 15.86 36.94 29.10
C ALA A 632 14.94 37.74 28.13
N GLU A 633 14.56 37.10 27.04
CA GLU A 633 13.71 37.65 25.99
C GLU A 633 12.23 37.69 26.43
N LEU A 634 11.78 36.65 27.14
CA LEU A 634 10.45 36.57 27.75
C LEU A 634 10.29 37.60 28.88
N ASP A 635 11.29 37.75 29.75
CA ASP A 635 11.32 38.74 30.83
C ASP A 635 11.21 40.16 30.26
N THR A 636 11.86 40.42 29.11
CA THR A 636 11.76 41.69 28.40
C THR A 636 10.33 41.94 27.88
N LEU A 637 9.67 40.92 27.33
CA LEU A 637 8.27 41.03 26.89
C LEU A 637 7.32 41.22 28.08
N MET A 638 7.55 40.49 29.19
CA MET A 638 6.76 40.55 30.41
C MET A 638 6.98 41.84 31.21
N ALA A 639 8.06 42.59 30.95
CA ALA A 639 8.26 43.91 31.52
C ALA A 639 7.30 44.97 30.94
N ASP A 640 6.70 44.71 29.76
CA ASP A 640 5.62 45.54 29.23
C ASP A 640 4.32 45.28 30.00
N VAL A 641 3.88 46.26 30.78
CA VAL A 641 2.71 46.13 31.68
C VAL A 641 1.45 45.71 30.93
N LYS A 642 1.25 46.17 29.69
CA LYS A 642 0.08 45.82 28.87
C LYS A 642 0.17 44.37 28.40
N LEU A 643 1.32 43.90 27.91
CA LEU A 643 1.51 42.49 27.57
C LEU A 643 1.37 41.57 28.78
N ALA A 644 1.94 41.92 29.93
CA ALA A 644 1.83 41.13 31.15
C ALA A 644 0.37 40.99 31.61
N SER A 645 -0.42 42.07 31.55
CA SER A 645 -1.86 42.04 31.85
C SER A 645 -2.61 41.15 30.88
N LEU A 646 -2.40 41.33 29.57
CA LEU A 646 -3.07 40.54 28.53
C LEU A 646 -2.72 39.06 28.61
N HIS A 647 -1.47 38.72 28.93
CA HIS A 647 -1.02 37.34 29.17
C HIS A 647 -1.71 36.76 30.41
N ALA A 648 -1.75 37.49 31.51
CA ALA A 648 -2.44 37.04 32.73
C ALA A 648 -3.94 36.79 32.48
N GLU A 649 -4.60 37.67 31.73
CA GLU A 649 -5.99 37.50 31.29
C GLU A 649 -6.16 36.28 30.37
N ALA A 650 -5.25 36.07 29.42
CA ALA A 650 -5.25 34.89 28.54
C ALA A 650 -5.10 33.58 29.34
N VAL A 651 -4.22 33.57 30.33
CA VAL A 651 -4.01 32.43 31.25
C VAL A 651 -5.27 32.15 32.07
N GLN A 652 -5.93 33.20 32.57
CA GLN A 652 -7.20 33.05 33.28
C GLN A 652 -8.30 32.52 32.36
N TRP A 653 -8.40 33.05 31.14
CA TRP A 653 -9.31 32.56 30.12
C TRP A 653 -9.07 31.09 29.81
N HIS A 654 -7.82 30.67 29.63
CA HIS A 654 -7.46 29.29 29.31
C HIS A 654 -7.83 28.34 30.45
N LYS A 655 -7.54 28.72 31.70
CA LYS A 655 -7.97 27.97 32.89
C LYS A 655 -9.49 27.87 33.01
N ALA A 656 -10.20 28.96 32.77
CA ALA A 656 -11.66 28.97 32.78
C ALA A 656 -12.22 28.08 31.65
N LYS A 657 -11.60 28.10 30.47
CA LYS A 657 -11.98 27.25 29.34
C LYS A 657 -11.71 25.78 29.62
N ILE A 658 -10.59 25.43 30.24
CA ILE A 658 -10.30 24.08 30.71
C ILE A 658 -11.38 23.63 31.70
N ALA A 659 -11.74 24.46 32.68
CA ALA A 659 -12.78 24.15 33.65
C ALA A 659 -14.17 23.96 33.00
N ASP A 660 -14.54 24.84 32.06
CA ASP A 660 -15.75 24.72 31.23
C ASP A 660 -15.74 23.39 30.46
N LEU A 661 -14.66 23.07 29.75
CA LEU A 661 -14.56 21.82 28.99
C LEU A 661 -14.62 20.59 29.90
N LYS A 662 -13.88 20.57 31.02
CA LYS A 662 -13.95 19.46 31.99
C LYS A 662 -15.32 19.31 32.63
N SER A 663 -16.15 20.36 32.68
CA SER A 663 -17.53 20.27 33.16
C SER A 663 -18.47 19.57 32.16
N ARG A 664 -18.08 19.48 30.89
CA ARG A 664 -18.86 18.84 29.82
C ARG A 664 -18.56 17.34 29.81
N PRO A 665 -19.56 16.45 29.90
CA PRO A 665 -19.34 15.01 30.01
C PRO A 665 -18.44 14.41 28.91
N GLU A 666 -18.58 14.88 27.67
CA GLU A 666 -17.79 14.40 26.52
C GLU A 666 -16.29 14.73 26.63
N TYR A 667 -15.95 15.87 27.23
CA TYR A 667 -14.58 16.33 27.45
C TYR A 667 -14.04 15.85 28.79
N ALA A 668 -14.88 15.65 29.80
CA ALA A 668 -14.55 14.95 31.04
C ALA A 668 -14.13 13.51 30.74
N ALA A 669 -14.95 12.77 29.99
CA ALA A 669 -14.63 11.41 29.56
C ALA A 669 -13.37 11.37 28.68
N LEU A 670 -13.19 12.35 27.77
CA LEU A 670 -11.93 12.46 27.04
C LEU A 670 -10.76 12.70 28.01
N TYR A 671 -10.87 13.64 28.94
CA TYR A 671 -9.80 13.97 29.88
C TYR A 671 -9.40 12.77 30.76
N GLU A 672 -10.39 12.06 31.32
CA GLU A 672 -10.17 10.79 32.01
C GLU A 672 -9.44 9.81 31.10
N ASN A 673 -9.91 9.63 29.86
CA ASN A 673 -9.30 8.71 28.91
C ASN A 673 -7.86 9.11 28.51
N LEU A 674 -7.54 10.40 28.49
CA LEU A 674 -6.19 10.94 28.24
C LEU A 674 -5.26 10.73 29.44
N THR A 675 -5.81 10.67 30.66
CA THR A 675 -5.06 10.61 31.94
C THR A 675 -5.06 9.22 32.60
N GLU A 676 -5.93 8.31 32.17
CA GLU A 676 -6.03 6.93 32.64
C GLU A 676 -4.97 6.03 32.01
N ILE A 677 -4.32 5.18 32.84
CA ILE A 677 -3.41 4.03 32.56
C ILE A 677 -2.49 4.19 31.34
N ALA A 678 -1.17 4.05 31.57
CA ALA A 678 -0.09 4.13 30.58
C ALA A 678 -0.46 3.54 29.21
N ARG A 679 -0.91 4.40 28.30
CA ARG A 679 -1.17 4.02 26.92
C ARG A 679 0.14 3.62 26.26
N PRO A 680 0.12 2.62 25.36
CA PRO A 680 1.31 2.30 24.60
C PRO A 680 1.79 3.53 23.86
N ASP A 681 3.08 3.80 23.96
CA ASP A 681 3.76 4.86 23.20
C ASP A 681 3.36 4.78 21.72
N ALA A 682 3.24 5.93 21.08
CA ALA A 682 2.90 6.04 19.66
C ALA A 682 3.76 5.14 18.74
N ILE A 683 5.00 4.80 19.13
CA ILE A 683 5.90 3.89 18.40
C ILE A 683 5.38 2.44 18.36
N TYR A 684 4.63 2.00 19.37
CA TYR A 684 4.10 0.63 19.47
C TYR A 684 2.72 0.47 18.84
N LEU A 685 2.12 1.56 18.31
CA LEU A 685 0.82 1.51 17.66
C LEU A 685 0.92 0.95 16.23
N THR A 686 0.79 -0.37 16.10
CA THR A 686 0.63 -1.03 14.79
C THR A 686 -0.82 -0.93 14.30
N LYS A 687 -1.18 0.21 13.66
CA LYS A 687 -2.46 0.46 12.95
C LYS A 687 -3.75 0.03 13.70
N LEU A 688 -4.36 0.98 14.42
CA LEU A 688 -5.81 1.01 14.65
C LEU A 688 -6.45 1.79 13.50
N GLU A 689 -6.98 1.11 12.48
CA GLU A 689 -7.80 1.73 11.42
C GLU A 689 -9.20 1.10 11.29
N ASP A 690 -9.62 0.23 12.21
CA ASP A 690 -10.99 -0.31 12.25
C ASP A 690 -11.53 -0.27 13.69
N GLN A 691 -12.01 0.89 14.13
CA GLN A 691 -13.10 0.96 15.10
C GLN A 691 -14.39 1.07 14.27
N PRO A 692 -15.40 0.22 14.50
CA PRO A 692 -16.65 0.26 13.75
C PRO A 692 -17.40 1.58 14.00
N GLU A 693 -17.82 2.22 12.91
CA GLU A 693 -18.89 3.23 12.97
C GLU A 693 -20.14 2.62 13.60
N ALA A 694 -20.74 3.37 14.53
CA ALA A 694 -21.93 2.99 15.27
C ALA A 694 -23.11 2.70 14.32
N GLY A 695 -23.63 1.48 14.38
CA GLY A 695 -24.77 1.02 13.59
C GLY A 695 -25.52 -0.18 14.16
N THR A 696 -25.30 -0.56 15.42
CA THR A 696 -26.28 -1.30 16.23
C THR A 696 -27.16 -0.30 16.99
N PRO A 697 -28.47 -0.59 17.19
CA PRO A 697 -29.36 0.28 17.94
C PRO A 697 -28.79 0.54 19.33
N ALA A 698 -28.79 1.79 19.77
CA ALA A 698 -28.31 2.14 21.11
C ALA A 698 -29.04 1.28 22.15
N ASP A 699 -28.29 0.52 22.94
CA ASP A 699 -28.79 0.08 24.23
C ASP A 699 -29.17 1.34 24.99
N VAL A 700 -30.48 1.53 25.19
CA VAL A 700 -31.00 2.66 25.95
C VAL A 700 -30.53 2.48 27.37
N HIS A 701 -29.51 3.22 27.75
CA HIS A 701 -28.99 3.27 29.11
C HIS A 701 -29.58 4.48 29.82
N ILE A 702 -30.13 4.28 31.02
CA ILE A 702 -30.39 5.40 31.93
C ILE A 702 -29.02 5.89 32.42
N PRO A 703 -28.74 7.20 32.38
CA PRO A 703 -27.49 7.74 32.88
C PRO A 703 -27.24 7.30 34.33
N GLU A 704 -26.01 6.86 34.63
CA GLU A 704 -25.59 6.37 35.96
C GLU A 704 -26.12 7.20 37.16
N PRO A 705 -26.06 8.55 37.16
CA PRO A 705 -26.57 9.35 38.28
C PRO A 705 -28.09 9.26 38.50
N GLU A 706 -28.84 9.05 37.42
CA GLU A 706 -30.30 8.92 37.45
C GLU A 706 -30.71 7.47 37.76
N ALA A 707 -29.95 6.49 37.29
CA ALA A 707 -30.11 5.07 37.64
C ALA A 707 -29.90 4.83 39.14
N LEU A 708 -29.01 5.60 39.80
CA LEU A 708 -28.78 5.54 41.24
C LEU A 708 -29.95 6.08 42.09
N LEU A 709 -30.84 6.88 41.50
CA LEU A 709 -31.99 7.51 42.18
C LEU A 709 -33.32 6.78 41.90
N LEU A 710 -33.32 5.81 40.99
CA LEU A 710 -34.48 5.04 40.57
C LEU A 710 -34.35 3.61 41.09
N SER A 711 -35.45 3.00 41.51
CA SER A 711 -35.42 1.57 41.86
C SER A 711 -35.15 0.71 40.60
N PRO A 712 -34.65 -0.54 40.75
CA PRO A 712 -34.47 -1.45 39.62
C PRO A 712 -35.73 -1.60 38.76
N ASP A 713 -36.91 -1.65 39.38
CA ASP A 713 -38.20 -1.73 38.67
C ASP A 713 -38.53 -0.43 37.92
N GLN A 714 -38.16 0.74 38.46
CA GLN A 714 -38.31 2.03 37.78
C GLN A 714 -37.29 2.20 36.64
N ILE A 715 -36.09 1.64 36.77
CA ILE A 715 -35.08 1.57 35.72
C ILE A 715 -35.60 0.71 34.57
N GLU A 716 -36.08 -0.49 34.87
CA GLU A 716 -36.65 -1.41 33.88
C GLU A 716 -37.84 -0.75 33.16
N ALA A 717 -38.75 -0.13 33.90
CA ALA A 717 -39.93 0.55 33.35
C ALA A 717 -39.56 1.76 32.46
N LYS A 718 -38.53 2.54 32.84
CA LYS A 718 -38.07 3.70 32.05
C LYS A 718 -37.28 3.28 30.82
N ILE A 719 -36.43 2.25 30.93
CA ILE A 719 -35.75 1.62 29.78
C ILE A 719 -36.79 1.07 28.80
N GLN A 720 -37.84 0.43 29.29
CA GLN A 720 -38.92 -0.10 28.46
C GLN A 720 -39.69 1.02 27.77
N LEU A 721 -40.06 2.08 28.49
CA LEU A 721 -40.76 3.26 27.93
C LEU A 721 -39.92 3.95 26.83
N LEU A 722 -38.61 4.13 27.06
CA LEU A 722 -37.67 4.69 26.09
C LEU A 722 -37.46 3.79 24.87
N LYS A 723 -37.32 2.47 25.07
CA LYS A 723 -37.24 1.49 23.97
C LYS A 723 -38.51 1.55 23.11
N GLU A 724 -39.68 1.67 23.74
CA GLU A 724 -40.95 1.81 23.03
C GLU A 724 -41.09 3.16 22.30
N MET A 725 -40.59 4.26 22.85
CA MET A 725 -40.51 5.55 22.15
C MET A 725 -39.56 5.53 20.95
N VAL A 726 -38.34 4.98 21.10
CA VAL A 726 -37.33 4.87 20.03
C VAL A 726 -37.82 3.95 18.91
N GLN A 727 -38.63 2.94 19.25
CA GLN A 727 -39.33 2.08 18.30
C GLN A 727 -40.61 2.71 17.71
N GLY A 728 -40.98 3.93 18.11
CA GLY A 728 -42.15 4.67 17.63
C GLY A 728 -43.50 4.13 18.11
N LYS A 729 -43.51 3.25 19.11
CA LYS A 729 -44.72 2.62 19.66
C LYS A 729 -45.51 3.54 20.60
N ILE A 730 -44.86 4.52 21.23
CA ILE A 730 -45.49 5.53 22.08
C ILE A 730 -45.37 6.90 21.42
N ARG A 731 -46.49 7.62 21.30
CA ARG A 731 -46.52 9.00 20.81
C ARG A 731 -46.36 9.96 21.98
N VAL A 732 -45.69 11.09 21.75
CA VAL A 732 -45.40 12.10 22.78
C VAL A 732 -46.65 12.58 23.55
N ALA A 733 -47.81 12.64 22.90
CA ALA A 733 -49.06 13.05 23.54
C ALA A 733 -49.59 12.06 24.60
N ASP A 734 -49.23 10.78 24.48
CA ASP A 734 -49.69 9.68 25.34
C ASP A 734 -48.71 9.43 26.51
N LEU A 735 -47.59 10.17 26.57
CA LEU A 735 -46.47 9.94 27.48
C LEU A 735 -46.83 10.12 28.96
N ARG A 736 -47.53 11.22 29.31
CA ARG A 736 -47.88 11.53 30.71
C ARG A 736 -48.78 10.48 31.37
N SER A 737 -49.66 9.86 30.59
CA SER A 737 -50.52 8.77 31.08
C SER A 737 -49.72 7.50 31.37
N ARG A 738 -48.67 7.25 30.57
CA ARG A 738 -47.78 6.09 30.73
C ARG A 738 -46.75 6.27 31.83
N GLU A 739 -46.25 7.49 32.02
CA GLU A 739 -45.41 7.88 33.17
C GLU A 739 -46.16 7.68 34.49
N ALA A 740 -47.44 8.04 34.55
CA ALA A 740 -48.29 7.85 35.72
C ALA A 740 -48.59 6.37 36.02
N GLU A 741 -48.78 5.54 34.99
CA GLU A 741 -49.01 4.10 35.17
C GLU A 741 -47.75 3.34 35.64
N LEU A 742 -46.58 3.75 35.16
CA LEU A 742 -45.30 3.10 35.46
C LEU A 742 -44.57 3.72 36.67
N GLY A 743 -45.06 4.85 37.19
CA GLY A 743 -44.47 5.52 38.35
C GLY A 743 -43.08 6.11 38.08
N VAL A 744 -42.79 6.52 36.83
CA VAL A 744 -41.50 7.09 36.42
C VAL A 744 -41.70 8.35 35.58
N SER A 745 -40.95 9.41 35.86
CA SER A 745 -41.01 10.70 35.13
C SER A 745 -39.78 10.87 34.23
N MET A 746 -39.99 11.40 33.02
CA MET A 746 -38.94 11.73 32.05
C MET A 746 -38.98 13.21 31.66
N ASP A 747 -37.81 13.83 31.58
CA ASP A 747 -37.66 15.11 30.89
C ASP A 747 -37.40 14.87 29.40
N VAL A 748 -38.48 14.90 28.60
CA VAL A 748 -38.47 14.62 27.15
C VAL A 748 -38.38 15.88 26.28
N SER A 749 -38.08 17.03 26.87
CA SER A 749 -38.05 18.33 26.19
C SER A 749 -37.09 18.34 24.97
N ASP A 750 -35.92 17.70 25.08
CA ASP A 750 -34.93 17.56 24.00
C ASP A 750 -35.30 16.53 22.91
N LEU A 751 -36.00 15.46 23.27
CA LEU A 751 -36.34 14.36 22.36
C LEU A 751 -37.54 14.73 21.46
N ALA A 752 -38.52 15.45 22.02
CA ALA A 752 -39.67 15.97 21.29
C ALA A 752 -39.26 17.01 20.23
N GLN A 753 -38.19 17.79 20.49
CA GLN A 753 -37.64 18.76 19.54
C GLN A 753 -36.95 18.09 18.35
N LYS A 754 -36.24 16.97 18.58
CA LYS A 754 -35.56 16.19 17.53
C LYS A 754 -36.52 15.41 16.63
N MET A 755 -37.64 14.92 17.14
CA MET A 755 -38.63 14.18 16.34
C MET A 755 -39.49 15.07 15.41
N GLN A 756 -39.58 16.37 15.67
CA GLN A 756 -40.33 17.32 14.83
C GLN A 756 -39.61 17.69 13.51
N GLN A 757 -38.36 17.28 13.31
CA GLN A 757 -37.54 17.66 12.14
C GLN A 757 -37.45 16.60 11.02
N THR A 758 -38.37 15.63 10.96
CA THR A 758 -38.41 14.65 9.85
C THR A 758 -39.22 15.21 8.66
N PRO A 759 -38.73 15.19 7.39
CA PRO A 759 -39.45 15.82 6.26
C PRO A 759 -40.74 15.08 5.89
N ARG A 760 -41.82 15.84 5.69
CA ARG A 760 -43.12 15.37 5.18
C ARG A 760 -43.03 14.92 3.71
N VAL A 761 -43.58 13.73 3.43
CA VAL A 761 -43.81 13.18 2.09
C VAL A 761 -44.94 13.94 1.38
N ALA A 762 -44.73 14.34 0.12
CA ALA A 762 -45.75 14.94 -0.75
C ALA A 762 -46.56 13.87 -1.54
N PRO A 763 -47.84 14.11 -1.88
CA PRO A 763 -48.80 13.08 -2.29
C PRO A 763 -48.84 12.80 -3.81
N ALA A 764 -49.52 11.69 -4.13
CA ALA A 764 -49.57 10.96 -5.40
C ALA A 764 -50.35 11.62 -6.55
N ALA A 765 -50.04 11.19 -7.78
CA ALA A 765 -50.97 11.17 -8.91
C ALA A 765 -50.89 9.83 -9.68
N THR A 766 -52.06 9.26 -9.97
CA THR A 766 -52.37 8.06 -10.80
C THR A 766 -53.55 8.48 -11.73
N PRO A 767 -54.06 7.72 -12.74
CA PRO A 767 -53.72 6.38 -13.29
C PRO A 767 -53.69 6.33 -14.86
N GLN A 768 -53.33 5.23 -15.55
CA GLN A 768 -54.28 4.21 -16.05
C GLN A 768 -53.61 2.96 -16.68
N LYS A 769 -54.41 1.87 -16.65
CA LYS A 769 -54.25 0.41 -16.91
C LYS A 769 -54.45 0.03 -18.41
N PRO A 770 -54.20 -1.22 -18.93
CA PRO A 770 -54.67 -2.51 -18.35
C PRO A 770 -53.82 -3.82 -18.49
N THR A 771 -53.98 -4.67 -17.46
CA THR A 771 -54.07 -6.18 -17.30
C THR A 771 -53.51 -7.13 -18.38
N ALA A 772 -52.94 -8.33 -18.12
CA ALA A 772 -52.91 -9.35 -17.04
C ALA A 772 -51.57 -10.16 -17.17
N ALA A 773 -51.02 -10.98 -16.27
CA ALA A 773 -51.55 -11.93 -15.29
C ALA A 773 -50.56 -12.17 -14.11
N ARG A 774 -51.08 -12.83 -13.05
CA ARG A 774 -50.50 -13.10 -11.71
C ARG A 774 -49.08 -13.68 -11.68
N VAL A 775 -48.22 -13.11 -10.81
CA VAL A 775 -47.14 -13.82 -10.11
C VAL A 775 -47.32 -13.58 -8.61
N VAL A 776 -47.41 -14.66 -7.84
CA VAL A 776 -47.50 -14.65 -6.38
C VAL A 776 -46.19 -14.12 -5.80
N LYS A 777 -46.20 -12.98 -5.12
CA LYS A 777 -45.08 -12.53 -4.28
C LYS A 777 -45.24 -13.15 -2.90
N VAL A 778 -44.48 -14.20 -2.62
CA VAL A 778 -44.14 -14.59 -1.24
C VAL A 778 -42.99 -13.67 -0.80
N ALA A 779 -43.22 -12.88 0.24
CA ALA A 779 -42.16 -12.10 0.88
C ALA A 779 -41.24 -13.05 1.67
N PRO A 780 -39.90 -12.86 1.66
CA PRO A 780 -39.03 -13.57 2.58
C PRO A 780 -39.25 -13.02 3.98
N VAL A 781 -39.71 -13.87 4.89
CA VAL A 781 -39.72 -13.62 6.34
C VAL A 781 -38.27 -13.67 6.82
N ALA A 782 -37.78 -12.63 7.48
CA ALA A 782 -36.53 -12.70 8.23
C ALA A 782 -36.79 -13.49 9.52
N PRO A 783 -35.93 -14.46 9.90
CA PRO A 783 -36.11 -15.20 11.15
C PRO A 783 -35.95 -14.26 12.37
N ASN A 784 -36.71 -14.55 13.42
CA ASN A 784 -36.85 -13.72 14.61
C ASN A 784 -35.63 -13.96 15.55
N PRO A 785 -35.17 -12.97 16.35
CA PRO A 785 -34.03 -13.17 17.28
C PRO A 785 -34.29 -14.21 18.38
N SER A 786 -35.57 -14.56 18.63
CA SER A 786 -35.95 -15.66 19.52
C SER A 786 -35.75 -17.05 18.91
N ASP A 787 -35.54 -17.16 17.60
CA ASP A 787 -35.23 -18.44 16.92
C ASP A 787 -33.73 -18.78 17.02
N GLN A 788 -32.86 -17.81 17.31
CA GLN A 788 -31.42 -18.04 17.48
C GLN A 788 -31.05 -18.71 18.81
N GLN A 789 -31.94 -18.71 19.80
CA GLN A 789 -31.81 -19.49 21.04
C GLN A 789 -32.59 -20.82 21.02
N ARG A 790 -33.26 -21.14 19.90
CA ARG A 790 -33.92 -22.43 19.64
C ARG A 790 -33.54 -22.98 18.26
N LEU A 791 -32.25 -22.98 17.95
CA LEU A 791 -31.73 -23.93 16.98
C LEU A 791 -31.30 -25.13 17.80
N ASP A 792 -32.28 -26.01 18.08
CA ASP A 792 -32.05 -27.31 18.68
C ASP A 792 -30.84 -27.94 17.97
N HIS A 793 -29.76 -28.21 18.69
CA HIS A 793 -28.67 -29.03 18.17
C HIS A 793 -29.31 -30.37 17.80
N ALA A 794 -29.67 -30.54 16.53
CA ALA A 794 -30.07 -31.85 16.03
C ALA A 794 -28.94 -32.80 16.46
N PRO A 795 -29.24 -33.90 17.17
CA PRO A 795 -28.21 -34.83 17.58
C PRO A 795 -27.60 -35.42 16.31
N ILE A 796 -26.47 -34.86 15.89
CA ILE A 796 -25.66 -35.35 14.77
C ILE A 796 -24.68 -36.34 15.39
N TRP A 797 -24.77 -37.58 14.94
CA TRP A 797 -23.81 -38.59 15.33
C TRP A 797 -22.45 -38.29 14.70
N LEU A 798 -21.40 -38.32 15.53
CA LEU A 798 -20.02 -38.08 15.08
C LEU A 798 -19.31 -39.43 14.84
N PRO A 799 -18.76 -39.67 13.64
CA PRO A 799 -17.92 -40.82 13.39
C PRO A 799 -16.62 -40.73 14.19
N LYS A 800 -16.01 -41.89 14.47
CA LYS A 800 -14.66 -41.93 15.03
C LYS A 800 -13.66 -41.44 13.98
N ALA A 801 -12.54 -40.88 14.42
CA ALA A 801 -11.46 -40.54 13.49
C ALA A 801 -10.96 -41.81 12.79
N PRO A 802 -10.66 -41.76 11.48
CA PRO A 802 -10.01 -42.87 10.80
C PRO A 802 -8.60 -43.09 11.37
N ASP A 803 -8.11 -44.33 11.32
CA ASP A 803 -6.75 -44.71 11.75
C ASP A 803 -5.71 -44.01 10.86
N THR A 804 -5.35 -42.79 11.25
CA THR A 804 -4.46 -41.91 10.50
C THR A 804 -3.45 -41.30 11.46
N THR A 805 -2.20 -41.19 11.02
CA THR A 805 -1.11 -40.69 11.86
C THR A 805 -1.25 -39.18 12.06
N ALA A 806 -1.87 -38.76 13.16
CA ALA A 806 -1.82 -37.38 13.62
C ALA A 806 -0.38 -37.02 14.07
N PRO A 807 0.10 -35.78 13.84
CA PRO A 807 1.40 -35.36 14.35
C PRO A 807 1.41 -35.37 15.89
N ALA A 808 2.49 -35.89 16.49
CA ALA A 808 2.58 -36.15 17.94
C ALA A 808 2.31 -34.91 18.85
N ALA A 809 2.54 -33.70 18.34
CA ALA A 809 2.29 -32.45 19.07
C ALA A 809 1.09 -31.63 18.51
N GLY A 810 0.47 -32.10 17.42
CA GLY A 810 -0.49 -31.33 16.63
C GLY A 810 0.12 -30.11 15.93
N ASP A 811 -0.56 -29.61 14.89
CA ASP A 811 -0.11 -28.41 14.20
C ASP A 811 -0.56 -27.15 14.96
N PRO A 812 0.36 -26.27 15.42
CA PRO A 812 0.00 -25.08 16.18
C PRO A 812 -0.90 -24.10 15.40
N ARG A 813 -0.96 -24.22 14.07
CA ARG A 813 -1.82 -23.41 13.20
C ARG A 813 -3.32 -23.74 13.38
N PHE A 814 -3.66 -24.84 14.05
CA PHE A 814 -5.03 -25.30 14.24
C PHE A 814 -5.50 -25.33 15.70
N ILE A 815 -4.77 -24.71 16.62
CA ILE A 815 -5.13 -24.70 18.05
C ILE A 815 -6.56 -24.18 18.27
N ASP A 816 -6.90 -23.02 17.70
CA ASP A 816 -8.22 -22.42 17.87
C ASP A 816 -9.33 -23.26 17.21
N MET A 817 -9.07 -23.82 16.02
CA MET A 817 -10.04 -24.66 15.32
C MET A 817 -10.32 -25.96 16.07
N ARG A 818 -9.29 -26.58 16.64
CA ARG A 818 -9.39 -27.80 17.44
C ARG A 818 -10.18 -27.52 18.72
N ALA A 819 -9.85 -26.45 19.43
CA ALA A 819 -10.55 -26.02 20.62
C ALA A 819 -12.03 -25.69 20.31
N HIS A 820 -12.30 -24.98 19.22
CA HIS A 820 -13.64 -24.59 18.83
C HIS A 820 -14.50 -25.78 18.38
N ALA A 821 -13.94 -26.70 17.59
CA ALA A 821 -14.65 -27.93 17.22
C ALA A 821 -15.09 -28.72 18.46
N ALA A 822 -14.18 -28.87 19.43
CA ALA A 822 -14.49 -29.52 20.70
C ALA A 822 -15.58 -28.78 21.49
N GLN A 823 -15.50 -27.44 21.58
CA GLN A 823 -16.51 -26.61 22.26
C GLN A 823 -17.90 -26.71 21.62
N ARG A 824 -17.97 -26.93 20.31
CA ARG A 824 -19.23 -27.02 19.55
C ARG A 824 -19.71 -28.45 19.36
N ALA A 825 -19.18 -29.42 20.11
CA ALA A 825 -19.52 -30.83 19.97
C ALA A 825 -19.33 -31.36 18.52
N GLY A 826 -18.33 -30.84 17.82
CA GLY A 826 -17.89 -31.33 16.52
C GLY A 826 -16.61 -32.15 16.61
N PHE A 827 -15.96 -32.39 15.47
CA PHE A 827 -14.68 -33.10 15.42
C PHE A 827 -13.60 -32.30 14.67
N PHE A 828 -12.35 -32.61 15.01
CA PHE A 828 -11.18 -32.09 14.31
C PHE A 828 -10.22 -33.25 14.07
N TRP A 829 -9.95 -33.57 12.81
CA TRP A 829 -9.01 -34.61 12.39
C TRP A 829 -7.85 -33.97 11.64
N GLU A 830 -6.63 -34.45 11.83
CA GLU A 830 -5.45 -33.87 11.18
C GLU A 830 -4.40 -34.90 10.81
N SER A 831 -3.62 -34.53 9.80
CA SER A 831 -2.38 -35.16 9.36
C SER A 831 -1.33 -34.07 9.13
N ASP A 832 -0.12 -34.48 8.74
CA ASP A 832 0.94 -33.53 8.35
C ASP A 832 0.58 -32.67 7.12
N GLU A 833 -0.40 -33.08 6.32
CA GLU A 833 -0.71 -32.45 5.03
C GLU A 833 -2.03 -31.71 4.99
N ASN A 834 -3.01 -32.19 5.76
CA ASN A 834 -4.38 -31.69 5.73
C ASN A 834 -5.04 -31.81 7.11
N ALA A 835 -6.08 -30.99 7.33
CA ALA A 835 -6.97 -31.11 8.48
C ALA A 835 -8.43 -31.05 8.03
N LEU A 836 -9.30 -31.75 8.75
CA LEU A 836 -10.74 -31.70 8.64
C LEU A 836 -11.31 -31.12 9.93
N PHE A 837 -12.19 -30.15 9.78
CA PHE A 837 -12.92 -29.50 10.86
C PHE A 837 -14.41 -29.66 10.62
N PHE A 838 -15.14 -30.14 11.62
CA PHE A 838 -16.58 -30.22 11.58
C PHE A 838 -17.21 -29.45 12.74
N GLU A 839 -18.17 -28.59 12.43
CA GLU A 839 -19.06 -27.97 13.41
C GLU A 839 -20.51 -28.34 13.12
N PRO A 840 -21.20 -29.02 14.06
CA PRO A 840 -22.62 -29.27 13.94
C PRO A 840 -23.41 -27.99 14.24
N PHE A 841 -24.43 -27.73 13.43
CA PHE A 841 -25.34 -26.61 13.64
C PHE A 841 -26.79 -27.00 13.30
N GLY A 842 -27.05 -27.38 12.05
CA GLY A 842 -28.38 -27.79 11.59
C GLY A 842 -28.34 -28.95 10.59
N LYS A 843 -29.50 -29.38 10.09
CA LYS A 843 -29.64 -30.49 9.13
C LYS A 843 -29.18 -30.19 7.70
N ARG A 844 -28.69 -28.97 7.43
CA ARG A 844 -27.99 -28.63 6.18
C ARG A 844 -26.49 -28.67 6.39
N LEU A 845 -25.78 -29.43 5.57
CA LEU A 845 -24.32 -29.52 5.59
C LEU A 845 -23.70 -28.74 4.44
N VAL A 846 -22.69 -27.94 4.74
CA VAL A 846 -21.78 -27.37 3.73
C VAL A 846 -20.41 -27.99 3.90
N VAL A 847 -19.94 -28.65 2.84
CA VAL A 847 -18.56 -29.12 2.73
C VAL A 847 -17.76 -28.08 1.95
N THR A 848 -16.73 -27.51 2.57
CA THR A 848 -15.91 -26.47 1.93
C THR A 848 -14.42 -26.77 2.02
N PHE A 849 -13.69 -26.34 1.00
CA PHE A 849 -12.28 -26.65 0.81
C PHE A 849 -11.46 -25.36 0.80
N ASP A 850 -10.46 -25.28 1.67
CA ASP A 850 -9.59 -24.12 1.84
C ASP A 850 -8.10 -24.51 1.91
N ASN A 851 -7.20 -23.58 1.60
CA ASN A 851 -5.75 -23.82 1.63
C ASN A 851 -5.01 -22.69 2.36
N ILE A 852 -4.04 -23.09 3.20
CA ILE A 852 -3.29 -22.19 4.07
C ILE A 852 -2.52 -21.09 3.34
N HIS A 853 -2.36 -21.22 2.04
CA HIS A 853 -1.64 -20.25 1.22
C HIS A 853 -2.51 -19.14 0.61
N VAL A 854 -3.84 -19.19 0.78
CA VAL A 854 -4.77 -18.25 0.11
C VAL A 854 -5.17 -17.05 0.99
N VAL A 855 -4.98 -17.11 2.32
CA VAL A 855 -5.34 -16.01 3.24
C VAL A 855 -4.26 -15.79 4.30
N GLN A 856 -3.63 -14.60 4.32
CA GLN A 856 -2.76 -14.15 5.41
C GLN A 856 -3.61 -13.77 6.64
N GLN A 857 -4.00 -14.75 7.46
CA GLN A 857 -4.56 -14.50 8.80
C GLN A 857 -3.47 -14.62 9.87
N LYS A 858 -3.66 -13.98 11.04
CA LYS A 858 -2.76 -14.09 12.19
C LYS A 858 -2.63 -15.55 12.61
N GLU A 859 -1.49 -15.95 13.19
CA GLU A 859 -1.37 -17.24 13.88
C GLU A 859 -2.51 -17.38 14.91
N GLY A 860 -3.15 -18.56 14.97
CA GLY A 860 -4.29 -18.86 15.84
C GLY A 860 -5.64 -18.80 15.12
N GLN A 861 -6.02 -17.67 14.54
CA GLN A 861 -7.40 -17.47 14.04
C GLN A 861 -7.56 -17.91 12.58
N ARG A 862 -7.91 -19.19 12.35
CA ARG A 862 -8.21 -19.70 11.01
C ARG A 862 -9.58 -20.37 10.94
N TRP A 863 -10.32 -20.11 9.87
CA TRP A 863 -11.65 -20.70 9.65
C TRP A 863 -11.81 -21.17 8.19
N PRO A 864 -12.61 -22.21 7.93
CA PRO A 864 -12.95 -22.62 6.56
C PRO A 864 -13.52 -21.47 5.72
N TRP A 865 -13.36 -21.52 4.40
CA TRP A 865 -13.80 -20.43 3.53
C TRP A 865 -15.31 -20.18 3.66
N GLY A 866 -15.68 -18.93 3.93
CA GLY A 866 -17.08 -18.54 4.13
C GLY A 866 -17.67 -18.98 5.47
N TYR A 867 -16.91 -19.56 6.40
CA TYR A 867 -17.40 -20.13 7.65
C TYR A 867 -18.44 -19.28 8.40
N LYS A 868 -18.19 -17.97 8.62
CA LYS A 868 -19.17 -17.07 9.29
C LYS A 868 -20.47 -16.91 8.50
N LEU A 869 -20.39 -16.83 7.18
CA LEU A 869 -21.57 -16.77 6.32
C LEU A 869 -22.36 -18.10 6.39
N LEU A 870 -21.66 -19.23 6.34
CA LEU A 870 -22.29 -20.56 6.34
C LEU A 870 -22.94 -20.88 7.69
N SER A 871 -22.18 -20.79 8.79
CA SER A 871 -22.66 -21.12 10.13
C SER A 871 -23.57 -20.03 10.71
N GLN A 872 -23.06 -18.80 10.84
CA GLN A 872 -23.73 -17.75 11.61
C GLN A 872 -24.87 -17.06 10.83
N THR A 873 -24.83 -17.08 9.50
CA THR A 873 -25.82 -16.37 8.66
C THR A 873 -26.79 -17.31 7.95
N LEU A 874 -26.31 -18.45 7.43
CA LEU A 874 -27.16 -19.43 6.73
C LEU A 874 -27.59 -20.60 7.63
N GLY A 875 -27.02 -20.73 8.83
CA GLY A 875 -27.38 -21.76 9.78
C GLY A 875 -27.03 -23.18 9.34
N CYS A 876 -25.91 -23.35 8.63
CA CYS A 876 -25.46 -24.65 8.14
C CYS A 876 -24.46 -25.29 9.11
N SER A 877 -24.52 -26.63 9.23
CA SER A 877 -23.38 -27.41 9.69
C SER A 877 -22.24 -27.27 8.68
N VAL A 878 -21.00 -27.19 9.14
CA VAL A 878 -19.84 -26.91 8.27
C VAL A 878 -18.79 -27.99 8.44
N LEU A 879 -18.45 -28.67 7.33
CA LEU A 879 -17.28 -29.55 7.20
C LEU A 879 -16.23 -28.82 6.36
N GLY A 880 -15.19 -28.30 7.02
CA GLY A 880 -14.06 -27.62 6.38
C GLY A 880 -12.87 -28.55 6.18
N VAL A 881 -12.39 -28.65 4.94
CA VAL A 881 -11.17 -29.36 4.58
C VAL A 881 -10.07 -28.34 4.33
N ILE A 882 -8.95 -28.49 5.02
CA ILE A 882 -7.87 -27.52 5.03
C ILE A 882 -6.58 -28.17 4.54
N GLY A 883 -5.96 -27.59 3.50
CA GLY A 883 -4.60 -27.94 3.08
C GLY A 883 -3.54 -27.24 3.92
N SER A 884 -2.73 -28.02 4.63
CA SER A 884 -1.53 -27.60 5.38
C SER A 884 -0.28 -27.59 4.50
N LYS A 885 -0.28 -28.42 3.45
CA LYS A 885 0.71 -28.47 2.36
C LYS A 885 0.04 -28.21 1.00
N ARG A 886 0.86 -27.96 -0.04
CA ARG A 886 0.41 -27.87 -1.44
C ARG A 886 0.28 -29.27 -2.04
N ASN A 887 -0.91 -29.87 -1.95
CA ASN A 887 -1.18 -31.20 -2.49
C ASN A 887 -2.52 -31.34 -3.24
N TRP A 888 -3.22 -30.22 -3.49
CA TRP A 888 -4.49 -30.23 -4.20
C TRP A 888 -5.60 -31.06 -3.52
N PHE A 889 -5.49 -31.26 -2.21
CA PHE A 889 -6.32 -32.17 -1.39
C PHE A 889 -6.13 -33.65 -1.71
N ARG A 890 -5.11 -34.03 -2.50
CA ARG A 890 -4.86 -35.41 -2.94
C ARG A 890 -4.08 -36.28 -1.94
N SER A 891 -4.05 -35.93 -0.66
CA SER A 891 -3.42 -36.80 0.34
C SER A 891 -4.34 -38.00 0.62
N HIS A 892 -3.77 -39.19 0.84
CA HIS A 892 -4.51 -40.36 1.31
C HIS A 892 -5.38 -40.05 2.53
N PHE A 893 -4.90 -39.24 3.49
CA PHE A 893 -5.69 -38.80 4.65
C PHE A 893 -7.04 -38.19 4.27
N VAL A 894 -7.11 -37.33 3.26
CA VAL A 894 -8.37 -36.72 2.81
C VAL A 894 -9.23 -37.77 2.10
N HIS A 895 -8.64 -38.60 1.23
CA HIS A 895 -9.35 -39.70 0.57
C HIS A 895 -10.00 -40.65 1.58
N ASP A 896 -9.20 -41.19 2.51
CA ASP A 896 -9.61 -42.10 3.57
C ASP A 896 -10.65 -41.46 4.50
N SER A 897 -10.51 -40.16 4.81
CA SER A 897 -11.50 -39.45 5.62
C SER A 897 -12.85 -39.34 4.92
N PHE A 898 -12.88 -39.03 3.63
CA PHE A 898 -14.15 -38.94 2.89
C PHE A 898 -14.77 -40.32 2.62
N ASP A 899 -13.96 -41.34 2.35
CA ASP A 899 -14.40 -42.74 2.30
C ASP A 899 -15.02 -43.15 3.64
N HIS A 900 -14.36 -42.85 4.75
CA HIS A 900 -14.87 -43.15 6.09
C HIS A 900 -16.18 -42.40 6.39
N LEU A 901 -16.27 -41.10 6.09
CA LEU A 901 -17.50 -40.33 6.27
C LEU A 901 -18.65 -40.90 5.44
N ARG A 902 -18.41 -41.30 4.18
CA ARG A 902 -19.40 -41.99 3.35
C ARG A 902 -19.83 -43.32 3.98
N ASP A 903 -18.89 -44.21 4.26
CA ASP A 903 -19.17 -45.59 4.67
C ASP A 903 -19.80 -45.66 6.08
N SER A 904 -19.56 -44.64 6.89
CA SER A 904 -20.18 -44.45 8.20
C SER A 904 -21.63 -43.95 8.15
N GLY A 905 -22.13 -43.54 6.98
CA GLY A 905 -23.44 -42.89 6.83
C GLY A 905 -23.48 -41.46 7.38
N PHE A 906 -22.33 -40.79 7.53
CA PHE A 906 -22.29 -39.42 8.06
C PHE A 906 -23.13 -38.45 7.24
N PHE A 907 -23.02 -38.50 5.91
CA PHE A 907 -23.74 -37.59 5.01
C PHE A 907 -25.25 -37.84 5.00
N ASP A 908 -25.69 -39.08 5.24
CA ASP A 908 -27.11 -39.48 5.24
C ASP A 908 -27.93 -38.86 6.39
N GLN A 909 -27.24 -38.27 7.37
CA GLN A 909 -27.88 -37.60 8.51
C GLN A 909 -28.38 -36.19 8.18
N PHE A 910 -28.01 -35.63 7.02
CA PHE A 910 -28.32 -34.27 6.60
C PHE A 910 -29.39 -34.27 5.50
N ASP A 911 -30.35 -33.36 5.60
CA ASP A 911 -31.44 -33.22 4.63
C ASP A 911 -30.92 -32.68 3.28
N GLU A 912 -29.88 -31.84 3.34
CA GLU A 912 -29.21 -31.29 2.16
C GLU A 912 -27.70 -31.17 2.40
N VAL A 913 -26.91 -31.62 1.42
CA VAL A 913 -25.45 -31.49 1.41
C VAL A 913 -25.02 -30.62 0.23
N LEU A 914 -24.26 -29.55 0.50
CA LEU A 914 -23.68 -28.68 -0.52
C LEU A 914 -22.15 -28.73 -0.46
N PHE A 915 -21.52 -29.12 -1.56
CA PHE A 915 -20.08 -28.97 -1.76
C PHE A 915 -19.78 -27.61 -2.38
N TYR A 916 -18.89 -26.85 -1.76
CA TYR A 916 -18.64 -25.45 -2.08
C TYR A 916 -17.15 -25.14 -2.13
N GLY A 917 -16.69 -24.61 -3.26
CA GLY A 917 -15.28 -24.27 -3.40
C GLY A 917 -14.96 -23.38 -4.60
N ALA A 918 -13.76 -22.81 -4.57
CA ALA A 918 -13.20 -22.02 -5.65
C ALA A 918 -11.81 -22.49 -6.04
N SER A 919 -11.46 -22.44 -7.33
CA SER A 919 -10.13 -22.82 -7.82
C SER A 919 -9.77 -24.24 -7.40
N MET A 920 -8.67 -24.45 -6.68
CA MET A 920 -8.34 -25.74 -6.05
C MET A 920 -9.43 -26.23 -5.06
N GLY A 921 -10.10 -25.33 -4.35
CA GLY A 921 -11.24 -25.70 -3.51
C GLY A 921 -12.42 -26.21 -4.34
N ALA A 922 -12.59 -25.71 -5.56
CA ALA A 922 -13.62 -26.21 -6.48
C ALA A 922 -13.26 -27.59 -7.03
N TYR A 923 -11.97 -27.91 -7.19
CA TYR A 923 -11.52 -29.30 -7.41
C TYR A 923 -12.00 -30.19 -6.27
N GLY A 924 -11.65 -29.86 -5.02
CA GLY A 924 -12.10 -30.63 -3.86
C GLY A 924 -13.63 -30.78 -3.79
N ALA A 925 -14.37 -29.69 -4.03
CA ALA A 925 -15.82 -29.71 -4.03
C ALA A 925 -16.42 -30.65 -5.09
N LEU A 926 -15.92 -30.61 -6.33
CA LEU A 926 -16.38 -31.47 -7.43
C LEU A 926 -15.92 -32.93 -7.23
N THR A 927 -14.71 -33.13 -6.76
CA THR A 927 -14.10 -34.44 -6.60
C THR A 927 -14.76 -35.22 -5.47
N TYR A 928 -14.89 -34.62 -4.28
CA TYR A 928 -15.38 -35.34 -3.09
C TYR A 928 -16.91 -35.35 -2.97
N SER A 929 -17.65 -34.61 -3.80
CA SER A 929 -19.11 -34.68 -3.80
C SER A 929 -19.64 -36.08 -4.11
N GLN A 930 -18.85 -36.92 -4.79
CA GLN A 930 -19.18 -38.33 -5.03
C GLN A 930 -19.31 -39.17 -3.74
N CYS A 931 -18.77 -38.69 -2.62
CA CYS A 931 -18.90 -39.35 -1.31
C CYS A 931 -20.25 -39.08 -0.64
N ALA A 932 -21.05 -38.17 -1.21
CA ALA A 932 -22.43 -37.92 -0.83
C ALA A 932 -23.29 -37.84 -2.11
N PRO A 933 -23.63 -38.99 -2.74
CA PRO A 933 -24.49 -39.01 -3.91
C PRO A 933 -25.81 -38.27 -3.64
N GLY A 934 -26.26 -37.45 -4.60
CA GLY A 934 -27.40 -36.54 -4.42
C GLY A 934 -27.05 -35.19 -3.81
N ALA A 935 -25.78 -34.91 -3.49
CA ALA A 935 -25.36 -33.58 -3.05
C ALA A 935 -25.48 -32.52 -4.16
N LYS A 936 -25.62 -31.26 -3.75
CA LYS A 936 -25.47 -30.08 -4.62
C LYS A 936 -24.01 -29.65 -4.67
N VAL A 937 -23.58 -29.04 -5.78
CA VAL A 937 -22.21 -28.51 -5.91
C VAL A 937 -22.22 -27.08 -6.43
N PHE A 938 -21.48 -26.20 -5.75
CA PHE A 938 -21.19 -24.85 -6.22
C PHE A 938 -19.68 -24.67 -6.44
N ALA A 939 -19.27 -24.70 -7.70
CA ALA A 939 -17.89 -24.68 -8.14
C ALA A 939 -17.55 -23.35 -8.84
N ILE A 940 -16.56 -22.62 -8.33
CA ILE A 940 -16.15 -21.31 -8.88
C ILE A 940 -14.77 -21.41 -9.50
N ALA A 941 -14.66 -21.15 -10.80
CA ALA A 941 -13.42 -21.27 -11.58
C ALA A 941 -12.72 -22.63 -11.33
N PRO A 942 -13.42 -23.76 -11.59
CA PRO A 942 -12.91 -25.08 -11.22
C PRO A 942 -11.69 -25.48 -12.05
N GLN A 943 -10.80 -26.25 -11.41
CA GLN A 943 -9.73 -27.00 -12.06
C GLN A 943 -10.07 -28.47 -11.87
N THR A 944 -10.72 -29.08 -12.86
CA THR A 944 -11.31 -30.42 -12.74
C THR A 944 -10.25 -31.52 -12.73
N THR A 945 -9.09 -31.28 -13.33
CA THR A 945 -7.86 -32.07 -13.17
C THR A 945 -6.65 -31.18 -13.41
N LEU A 946 -5.48 -31.55 -12.89
CA LEU A 946 -4.19 -31.00 -13.34
C LEU A 946 -3.26 -32.10 -13.88
N ASP A 947 -3.86 -33.23 -14.26
CA ASP A 947 -3.16 -34.28 -15.00
C ASP A 947 -2.89 -33.79 -16.44
N ARG A 948 -1.61 -33.63 -16.76
CA ARG A 948 -1.14 -33.18 -18.06
C ARG A 948 -1.39 -34.18 -19.19
N ARG A 949 -1.72 -35.44 -18.86
CA ARG A 949 -2.16 -36.44 -19.86
C ARG A 949 -3.54 -36.09 -20.43
N ILE A 950 -4.36 -35.38 -19.66
CA ILE A 950 -5.73 -35.00 -20.04
C ILE A 950 -5.75 -33.57 -20.61
N LEU A 951 -5.07 -32.63 -19.94
CA LEU A 951 -4.98 -31.23 -20.37
C LEU A 951 -3.50 -30.83 -20.54
N PRO A 952 -2.84 -31.22 -21.64
CA PRO A 952 -1.39 -31.02 -21.83
C PRO A 952 -0.99 -29.53 -21.88
N ASP A 953 -1.91 -28.68 -22.33
CA ASP A 953 -1.71 -27.23 -22.50
C ASP A 953 -1.97 -26.43 -21.21
N ASP A 954 -2.52 -27.05 -20.17
CA ASP A 954 -2.81 -26.39 -18.88
C ASP A 954 -1.63 -26.53 -17.90
N ASP A 955 -0.57 -25.74 -18.14
CA ASP A 955 0.65 -25.71 -17.31
C ASP A 955 0.64 -24.60 -16.24
N ARG A 956 -0.55 -24.23 -15.74
CA ARG A 956 -0.66 -23.20 -14.70
C ARG A 956 0.07 -23.56 -13.41
N TRP A 957 0.27 -24.86 -13.16
CA TRP A 957 0.89 -25.40 -11.96
C TRP A 957 1.84 -26.55 -12.29
N GLY A 958 2.88 -26.33 -13.10
CA GLY A 958 3.78 -27.41 -13.55
C GLY A 958 4.31 -28.36 -12.45
N TRP A 959 4.43 -27.89 -11.19
CA TRP A 959 4.77 -28.73 -10.04
C TRP A 959 3.75 -29.83 -9.73
N THR A 960 2.48 -29.71 -10.14
CA THR A 960 1.44 -30.71 -9.88
C THR A 960 1.62 -31.99 -10.69
N ALA A 961 2.52 -32.00 -11.68
CA ALA A 961 2.93 -33.21 -12.39
C ALA A 961 3.54 -34.28 -11.45
N ARG A 962 4.04 -33.87 -10.26
CA ARG A 962 4.56 -34.79 -9.23
C ARG A 962 3.48 -35.39 -8.33
N LEU A 963 2.26 -34.87 -8.37
CA LEU A 963 1.16 -35.44 -7.61
C LEU A 963 0.75 -36.74 -8.29
N ASP A 964 0.37 -37.72 -7.49
CA ASP A 964 -0.19 -38.96 -8.01
C ASP A 964 -1.53 -38.64 -8.69
N TRP A 965 -1.66 -38.86 -10.00
CA TRP A 965 -2.91 -38.70 -10.77
C TRP A 965 -3.51 -40.05 -11.21
N ASP A 966 -2.96 -41.15 -10.67
CA ASP A 966 -3.43 -42.51 -10.92
C ASP A 966 -4.23 -43.08 -9.73
N ASP A 967 -4.14 -42.46 -8.55
CA ASP A 967 -4.99 -42.80 -7.40
C ASP A 967 -6.46 -42.41 -7.61
N ARG A 968 -7.35 -43.00 -6.80
CA ARG A 968 -8.77 -42.66 -6.73
C ARG A 968 -8.96 -41.15 -6.51
N TYR A 969 -10.09 -40.61 -6.96
CA TYR A 969 -10.36 -39.18 -6.97
C TYR A 969 -9.43 -38.35 -7.89
N ALA A 970 -8.72 -38.96 -8.85
CA ALA A 970 -7.85 -38.28 -9.82
C ALA A 970 -8.54 -37.12 -10.54
N ASP A 971 -9.71 -37.38 -11.11
CA ASP A 971 -10.38 -36.48 -12.02
C ASP A 971 -11.79 -36.14 -11.55
N ALA A 972 -12.01 -34.86 -11.26
CA ALA A 972 -13.29 -34.37 -10.78
C ALA A 972 -14.43 -34.51 -11.82
N ALA A 973 -14.10 -34.68 -13.10
CA ALA A 973 -15.08 -34.81 -14.17
C ALA A 973 -15.76 -36.19 -14.23
N GLU A 974 -15.17 -37.23 -13.62
CA GLU A 974 -15.67 -38.61 -13.73
C GLU A 974 -16.98 -38.84 -12.96
N ALA A 975 -17.12 -38.17 -11.81
CA ALA A 975 -18.21 -38.44 -10.86
C ALA A 975 -19.29 -37.34 -10.82
N THR A 976 -19.31 -36.42 -11.78
CA THR A 976 -20.24 -35.29 -11.78
C THR A 976 -21.71 -35.69 -11.92
N HIS A 977 -21.96 -36.87 -12.48
CA HIS A 977 -23.29 -37.44 -12.65
C HIS A 977 -23.95 -37.90 -11.33
N LEU A 978 -23.17 -38.03 -10.25
CA LEU A 978 -23.68 -38.44 -8.93
C LEU A 978 -24.26 -37.28 -8.11
N ALA A 979 -23.98 -36.02 -8.48
CA ALA A 979 -24.57 -34.86 -7.84
C ALA A 979 -25.97 -34.57 -8.38
N ASP A 980 -26.87 -34.07 -7.54
CA ASP A 980 -28.24 -33.71 -7.93
C ASP A 980 -28.26 -32.42 -8.79
N ASP A 981 -27.52 -31.40 -8.35
CA ASP A 981 -27.45 -30.10 -9.04
C ASP A 981 -26.06 -29.46 -8.90
N MET A 982 -25.48 -29.05 -10.03
CA MET A 982 -24.17 -28.40 -10.08
C MET A 982 -24.27 -27.02 -10.70
N VAL A 983 -23.80 -26.00 -9.97
CA VAL A 983 -23.64 -24.63 -10.48
C VAL A 983 -22.15 -24.33 -10.63
N VAL A 984 -21.74 -24.06 -11.87
CA VAL A 984 -20.34 -23.80 -12.22
C VAL A 984 -20.18 -22.37 -12.71
N LEU A 985 -19.36 -21.57 -12.03
CA LEU A 985 -19.06 -20.19 -12.45
C LEU A 985 -17.69 -20.10 -13.11
N TYR A 986 -17.60 -19.38 -14.23
CA TYR A 986 -16.33 -19.19 -14.93
C TYR A 986 -16.32 -17.91 -15.77
N ASP A 987 -15.13 -17.36 -16.03
CA ASP A 987 -14.97 -16.27 -16.99
C ASP A 987 -14.77 -16.84 -18.40
N PRO A 988 -15.70 -16.60 -19.36
CA PRO A 988 -15.55 -17.10 -20.72
C PRO A 988 -14.40 -16.44 -21.51
N TYR A 989 -13.74 -15.41 -20.96
CA TYR A 989 -12.55 -14.79 -21.56
C TYR A 989 -11.23 -15.25 -20.93
N PHE A 990 -11.27 -16.25 -20.05
CA PHE A 990 -10.09 -16.81 -19.42
C PHE A 990 -9.93 -18.28 -19.81
N GLU A 991 -9.26 -18.50 -20.94
CA GLU A 991 -9.14 -19.80 -21.62
C GLU A 991 -8.78 -20.99 -20.70
N PRO A 992 -7.83 -20.86 -19.75
CA PRO A 992 -7.49 -22.01 -18.90
C PRO A 992 -8.64 -22.50 -18.01
N ASP A 993 -9.55 -21.61 -17.57
CA ASP A 993 -10.75 -22.05 -16.83
C ASP A 993 -11.82 -22.61 -17.77
N VAL A 994 -11.90 -22.09 -19.01
CA VAL A 994 -12.84 -22.58 -20.03
C VAL A 994 -12.55 -24.05 -20.34
N GLN A 995 -11.29 -24.40 -20.59
CA GLN A 995 -10.87 -25.77 -20.88
C GLN A 995 -11.27 -26.75 -19.77
N GLN A 996 -11.10 -26.35 -18.50
CA GLN A 996 -11.47 -27.17 -17.34
C GLN A 996 -12.99 -27.34 -17.21
N VAL A 997 -13.75 -26.27 -17.46
CA VAL A 997 -15.22 -26.25 -17.39
C VAL A 997 -15.85 -27.03 -18.55
N ASP A 998 -15.24 -27.05 -19.72
CA ASP A 998 -15.74 -27.77 -20.89
C ASP A 998 -15.69 -29.29 -20.72
N ARG A 999 -14.82 -29.79 -19.82
CA ARG A 999 -14.78 -31.21 -19.43
C ARG A 999 -16.03 -31.66 -18.68
N LEU A 1000 -16.68 -30.77 -17.94
CA LEU A 1000 -17.89 -31.08 -17.16
C LEU A 1000 -19.08 -31.27 -18.09
N LYS A 1001 -19.71 -32.46 -18.05
CA LYS A 1001 -20.86 -32.82 -18.88
C LYS A 1001 -21.96 -33.44 -18.01
N GLY A 1002 -23.22 -33.13 -18.33
CA GLY A 1002 -24.40 -33.63 -17.62
C GLY A 1002 -25.53 -32.61 -17.61
N ASP A 1003 -26.78 -33.11 -17.63
CA ASP A 1003 -27.98 -32.26 -17.60
C ASP A 1003 -28.19 -31.59 -16.23
N ASN A 1004 -27.55 -32.13 -15.19
CA ASN A 1004 -27.50 -31.56 -13.84
C ASN A 1004 -26.52 -30.38 -13.70
N ILE A 1005 -25.79 -29.99 -14.76
CA ILE A 1005 -24.73 -28.97 -14.70
C ILE A 1005 -25.13 -27.66 -15.36
N ARG A 1006 -25.15 -26.59 -14.57
CA ARG A 1006 -25.42 -25.22 -15.01
C ARG A 1006 -24.14 -24.39 -15.02
N LYS A 1007 -23.61 -24.19 -16.23
CA LYS A 1007 -22.42 -23.36 -16.48
C LYS A 1007 -22.82 -21.88 -16.65
N LEU A 1008 -22.56 -21.06 -15.63
CA LEU A 1008 -22.93 -19.64 -15.61
C LEU A 1008 -21.71 -18.75 -15.87
N ARG A 1009 -21.83 -17.84 -16.84
CA ARG A 1009 -20.72 -17.02 -17.33
C ARG A 1009 -20.58 -15.75 -16.48
N MET A 1010 -19.36 -15.46 -16.04
CA MET A 1010 -19.01 -14.26 -15.28
C MET A 1010 -17.84 -13.53 -15.96
N PRO A 1011 -18.10 -12.79 -17.05
CA PRO A 1011 -17.05 -12.19 -17.85
C PRO A 1011 -16.31 -11.04 -17.16
N PHE A 1012 -15.03 -10.89 -17.50
CA PHE A 1012 -14.13 -9.80 -17.09
C PHE A 1012 -13.65 -9.85 -15.63
N PHE A 1013 -13.51 -11.06 -15.08
CA PHE A 1013 -12.95 -11.28 -13.74
C PHE A 1013 -11.73 -12.21 -13.73
N GLY A 1014 -11.38 -12.83 -14.86
CA GLY A 1014 -10.29 -13.81 -14.97
C GLY A 1014 -10.50 -14.96 -13.99
N HIS A 1015 -9.45 -15.44 -13.32
CA HIS A 1015 -9.58 -16.44 -12.27
C HIS A 1015 -10.07 -15.88 -10.91
N GLN A 1016 -10.30 -14.57 -10.77
CA GLN A 1016 -10.60 -13.90 -9.49
C GLN A 1016 -12.11 -13.75 -9.20
N LEU A 1017 -12.94 -14.68 -9.69
CA LEU A 1017 -14.39 -14.69 -9.47
C LEU A 1017 -14.80 -14.67 -7.98
N PRO A 1018 -14.17 -15.46 -7.07
CA PRO A 1018 -14.63 -15.56 -5.69
C PRO A 1018 -14.61 -14.20 -4.96
N GLN A 1019 -13.51 -13.46 -5.10
CA GLN A 1019 -13.38 -12.13 -4.49
C GLN A 1019 -14.38 -11.13 -5.09
N ALA A 1020 -14.67 -11.24 -6.39
CA ALA A 1020 -15.65 -10.38 -7.04
C ALA A 1020 -17.07 -10.62 -6.51
N LEU A 1021 -17.47 -11.87 -6.27
CA LEU A 1021 -18.78 -12.19 -5.67
C LEU A 1021 -18.94 -11.62 -4.26
N VAL A 1022 -17.87 -11.68 -3.45
CA VAL A 1022 -17.82 -11.07 -2.12
C VAL A 1022 -17.93 -9.55 -2.21
N ASN A 1023 -17.14 -8.90 -3.07
CA ASN A 1023 -17.14 -7.44 -3.23
C ASN A 1023 -18.48 -6.90 -3.76
N MET A 1024 -19.23 -7.72 -4.51
CA MET A 1024 -20.58 -7.38 -4.97
C MET A 1024 -21.67 -7.67 -3.93
N GLY A 1025 -21.34 -8.37 -2.83
CA GLY A 1025 -22.33 -8.82 -1.84
C GLY A 1025 -23.30 -9.89 -2.37
N ILE A 1026 -23.02 -10.55 -3.49
CA ILE A 1026 -23.94 -11.50 -4.14
C ILE A 1026 -23.67 -12.96 -3.79
N LEU A 1027 -22.58 -13.28 -3.08
CA LEU A 1027 -22.27 -14.64 -2.66
C LEU A 1027 -23.33 -15.22 -1.70
N LYS A 1028 -23.78 -14.43 -0.72
CA LYS A 1028 -24.85 -14.83 0.23
C LYS A 1028 -26.15 -15.22 -0.48
N PRO A 1029 -26.76 -14.36 -1.33
CA PRO A 1029 -28.00 -14.73 -2.01
C PRO A 1029 -27.81 -15.91 -2.97
N ILE A 1030 -26.64 -16.07 -3.62
CA ILE A 1030 -26.35 -17.25 -4.45
C ILE A 1030 -26.40 -18.54 -3.63
N LEU A 1031 -25.68 -18.60 -2.51
CA LEU A 1031 -25.64 -19.78 -1.65
C LEU A 1031 -27.03 -20.13 -1.07
N SER A 1032 -27.77 -19.12 -0.60
CA SER A 1032 -29.15 -19.31 -0.10
C SER A 1032 -30.07 -19.88 -1.18
N GLU A 1033 -30.01 -19.31 -2.39
CA GLU A 1033 -30.89 -19.71 -3.49
C GLU A 1033 -30.51 -21.07 -4.11
N ILE A 1034 -29.28 -21.58 -3.90
CA ILE A 1034 -28.90 -22.96 -4.25
C ILE A 1034 -29.57 -23.96 -3.29
N PHE A 1035 -29.51 -23.70 -1.98
CA PHE A 1035 -30.23 -24.54 -1.00
C PHE A 1035 -31.73 -24.58 -1.32
N GLU A 1036 -32.33 -23.42 -1.56
CA GLU A 1036 -33.77 -23.34 -1.84
C GLU A 1036 -34.17 -23.85 -3.24
N GLY A 1037 -33.21 -24.23 -4.11
CA GLY A 1037 -33.48 -24.64 -5.48
C GLY A 1037 -34.02 -23.51 -6.38
N ARG A 1038 -33.81 -22.24 -5.99
CA ARG A 1038 -34.33 -21.06 -6.68
C ARG A 1038 -33.32 -20.37 -7.60
N LEU A 1039 -32.03 -20.73 -7.52
CA LEU A 1039 -30.99 -20.10 -8.34
C LEU A 1039 -31.07 -20.56 -9.79
N THR A 1040 -31.82 -19.82 -10.62
CA THR A 1040 -31.83 -20.00 -12.07
C THR A 1040 -30.72 -19.18 -12.74
N ALA A 1041 -30.37 -19.51 -13.99
CA ALA A 1041 -29.43 -18.70 -14.78
C ALA A 1041 -29.90 -17.24 -14.89
N GLN A 1042 -31.20 -17.02 -15.15
CA GLN A 1042 -31.79 -15.68 -15.20
C GLN A 1042 -31.60 -14.94 -13.88
N ARG A 1043 -31.86 -15.61 -12.76
CA ARG A 1043 -31.71 -15.03 -11.42
C ARG A 1043 -30.26 -14.68 -11.10
N PHE A 1044 -29.32 -15.55 -11.42
CA PHE A 1044 -27.89 -15.27 -11.30
C PHE A 1044 -27.49 -14.01 -12.09
N TYR A 1045 -27.94 -13.88 -13.35
CA TYR A 1045 -27.61 -12.70 -14.16
C TYR A 1045 -28.28 -11.41 -13.67
N GLN A 1046 -29.37 -11.49 -12.91
CA GLN A 1046 -29.94 -10.32 -12.22
C GLN A 1046 -29.02 -9.87 -11.08
N LEU A 1047 -28.59 -10.80 -10.21
CA LEU A 1047 -27.65 -10.53 -9.12
C LEU A 1047 -26.33 -9.96 -9.66
N LEU A 1048 -25.82 -10.58 -10.74
CA LEU A 1048 -24.55 -10.20 -11.35
C LEU A 1048 -24.54 -8.78 -11.95
N ARG A 1049 -25.69 -8.09 -12.09
CA ARG A 1049 -25.73 -6.68 -12.49
C ARG A 1049 -25.01 -5.76 -11.51
N ALA A 1050 -24.85 -6.15 -10.25
CA ALA A 1050 -24.04 -5.43 -9.26
C ALA A 1050 -22.62 -5.12 -9.75
N ARG A 1051 -22.07 -5.95 -10.65
CA ARG A 1051 -20.74 -5.75 -11.26
C ARG A 1051 -20.60 -4.41 -11.99
N ARG A 1052 -21.71 -3.82 -12.47
CA ARG A 1052 -21.71 -2.57 -13.23
C ARG A 1052 -21.12 -1.41 -12.42
N ASP A 1053 -21.22 -1.48 -11.10
CA ASP A 1053 -20.68 -0.48 -10.19
C ASP A 1053 -19.21 -0.75 -9.79
N LEU A 1054 -18.63 -1.90 -10.18
CA LEU A 1054 -17.23 -2.21 -9.89
C LEU A 1054 -16.29 -1.47 -10.87
N PRO A 1055 -15.33 -0.67 -10.37
CA PRO A 1055 -14.36 0.04 -11.20
C PRO A 1055 -13.58 -0.84 -12.19
N ARG A 1056 -13.21 -2.06 -11.75
CA ARG A 1056 -12.49 -3.02 -12.58
C ARG A 1056 -13.34 -3.51 -13.76
N PHE A 1057 -14.60 -3.87 -13.50
CA PHE A 1057 -15.51 -4.32 -14.54
C PHE A 1057 -15.78 -3.22 -15.57
N GLN A 1058 -16.00 -1.98 -15.12
CA GLN A 1058 -16.19 -0.82 -15.99
C GLN A 1058 -14.99 -0.62 -16.93
N HIS A 1059 -13.78 -0.67 -16.38
CA HIS A 1059 -12.54 -0.54 -17.14
C HIS A 1059 -12.38 -1.67 -18.16
N ASP A 1060 -12.48 -2.93 -17.72
CA ASP A 1060 -12.21 -4.08 -18.59
C ASP A 1060 -13.28 -4.23 -19.68
N LEU A 1061 -14.54 -3.88 -19.38
CA LEU A 1061 -15.62 -3.79 -20.36
C LEU A 1061 -15.38 -2.67 -21.38
N LEU A 1062 -14.94 -1.49 -20.94
CA LEU A 1062 -14.58 -0.38 -21.84
C LEU A 1062 -13.48 -0.81 -22.80
N MET A 1063 -12.38 -1.35 -22.27
CA MET A 1063 -11.25 -1.81 -23.10
C MET A 1063 -11.69 -2.89 -24.10
N LYS A 1064 -12.53 -3.84 -23.69
CA LYS A 1064 -13.01 -4.88 -24.61
C LYS A 1064 -13.98 -4.35 -25.65
N ALA A 1065 -14.85 -3.41 -25.28
CA ALA A 1065 -15.76 -2.77 -26.22
C ALA A 1065 -14.99 -1.99 -27.29
N GLU A 1066 -13.92 -1.29 -26.92
CA GLU A 1066 -13.02 -0.63 -27.87
C GLU A 1066 -12.26 -1.64 -28.74
N GLU A 1067 -11.69 -2.70 -28.14
CA GLU A 1067 -10.98 -3.77 -28.87
C GLU A 1067 -11.88 -4.46 -29.92
N LYS A 1068 -13.15 -4.70 -29.58
CA LYS A 1068 -14.14 -5.32 -30.47
C LYS A 1068 -14.83 -4.33 -31.42
N ASN A 1069 -14.40 -3.07 -31.43
CA ASN A 1069 -14.97 -2.01 -32.25
C ASN A 1069 -16.49 -1.83 -32.03
N HIS A 1070 -16.92 -1.80 -30.77
CA HIS A 1070 -18.30 -1.54 -30.35
C HIS A 1070 -18.42 -0.13 -29.72
N PRO A 1071 -18.32 0.96 -30.51
CA PRO A 1071 -18.19 2.33 -30.00
C PRO A 1071 -19.41 2.78 -29.18
N LYS A 1072 -20.63 2.39 -29.58
CA LYS A 1072 -21.86 2.71 -28.84
C LYS A 1072 -21.86 2.13 -27.41
N LEU A 1073 -21.33 0.92 -27.24
CA LEU A 1073 -21.19 0.29 -25.92
C LEU A 1073 -20.10 0.97 -25.09
N ALA A 1074 -18.96 1.30 -25.70
CA ALA A 1074 -17.87 2.01 -25.02
C ALA A 1074 -18.32 3.38 -24.48
N ILE A 1075 -19.10 4.13 -25.28
CA ILE A 1075 -19.74 5.39 -24.88
C ILE A 1075 -20.67 5.17 -23.68
N GLN A 1076 -21.58 4.19 -23.76
CA GLN A 1076 -22.51 3.88 -22.67
C GLN A 1076 -21.78 3.53 -21.35
N VAL A 1077 -20.66 2.81 -21.42
CA VAL A 1077 -19.84 2.48 -20.24
C VAL A 1077 -19.23 3.74 -19.64
N CYS A 1078 -18.70 4.65 -20.47
CA CYS A 1078 -18.13 5.91 -20.00
C CYS A 1078 -19.19 6.80 -19.35
N GLU A 1079 -20.35 6.96 -19.99
CA GLU A 1079 -21.47 7.74 -19.46
C GLU A 1079 -22.00 7.18 -18.13
N TYR A 1080 -22.17 5.85 -18.05
CA TYR A 1080 -22.59 5.18 -16.82
C TYR A 1080 -21.59 5.42 -15.69
N THR A 1081 -20.29 5.31 -16.00
CA THR A 1081 -19.21 5.51 -15.02
C THR A 1081 -19.18 6.95 -14.51
N LEU A 1082 -19.29 7.94 -15.40
CA LEU A 1082 -19.24 9.36 -15.05
C LEU A 1082 -20.45 9.86 -14.25
N LYS A 1083 -21.61 9.18 -14.37
CA LYS A 1083 -22.77 9.44 -13.50
C LYS A 1083 -22.53 9.05 -12.03
N LYS A 1084 -21.61 8.12 -11.78
CA LYS A 1084 -21.37 7.52 -10.46
C LYS A 1084 -20.10 8.04 -9.80
N ARG A 1085 -19.09 8.42 -10.60
CA ARG A 1085 -17.81 8.95 -10.10
C ARG A 1085 -17.19 9.91 -11.10
N ASP A 1086 -16.58 10.98 -10.59
CA ASP A 1086 -15.79 11.87 -11.43
C ASP A 1086 -14.43 11.25 -11.76
N ALA A 1087 -14.18 10.96 -13.04
CA ALA A 1087 -12.96 10.31 -13.52
C ALA A 1087 -12.48 10.95 -14.82
N LYS A 1088 -11.45 11.80 -14.74
CA LYS A 1088 -10.87 12.56 -15.87
C LYS A 1088 -10.56 11.67 -17.09
N ASN A 1089 -9.96 10.50 -16.87
CA ASN A 1089 -9.56 9.59 -17.96
C ASN A 1089 -10.77 9.00 -18.71
N ILE A 1090 -11.89 8.77 -18.01
CA ILE A 1090 -13.13 8.26 -18.62
C ILE A 1090 -13.84 9.37 -19.40
N ARG A 1091 -13.78 10.62 -18.91
CA ARG A 1091 -14.28 11.80 -19.63
C ARG A 1091 -13.53 11.98 -20.96
N ASN A 1092 -12.20 11.92 -20.92
CA ASN A 1092 -11.39 11.98 -22.13
C ASN A 1092 -11.71 10.85 -23.13
N SER A 1093 -11.97 9.64 -22.62
CA SER A 1093 -12.34 8.49 -23.45
C SER A 1093 -13.73 8.67 -24.09
N LEU A 1094 -14.69 9.21 -23.33
CA LEU A 1094 -16.03 9.54 -23.83
C LEU A 1094 -15.99 10.58 -24.96
N ASP A 1095 -15.22 11.65 -24.75
CA ASP A 1095 -15.10 12.75 -25.72
C ASP A 1095 -14.47 12.25 -27.03
N ARG A 1096 -13.40 11.44 -26.93
CA ARG A 1096 -12.77 10.77 -28.08
C ARG A 1096 -13.75 9.86 -28.81
N LEU A 1097 -14.44 8.96 -28.09
CA LEU A 1097 -15.35 7.99 -28.69
C LEU A 1097 -16.55 8.65 -29.40
N ARG A 1098 -17.05 9.77 -28.87
CA ARG A 1098 -18.10 10.57 -29.52
C ARG A 1098 -17.60 11.24 -30.79
N ALA A 1099 -16.38 11.78 -30.77
CA ALA A 1099 -15.74 12.35 -31.96
C ALA A 1099 -15.51 11.28 -33.05
N ASP A 1100 -15.05 10.09 -32.67
CA ASP A 1100 -14.83 8.97 -33.58
C ASP A 1100 -16.15 8.46 -34.18
N LEU A 1101 -17.22 8.36 -33.39
CA LEU A 1101 -18.54 7.95 -33.89
C LEU A 1101 -19.14 9.01 -34.84
N ALA A 1102 -19.01 10.30 -34.52
CA ALA A 1102 -19.48 11.38 -35.38
C ALA A 1102 -18.75 11.43 -36.73
N LYS A 1103 -17.44 11.09 -36.75
CA LYS A 1103 -16.66 10.95 -37.99
C LYS A 1103 -17.01 9.70 -38.82
N ALA A 1104 -17.58 8.67 -38.19
CA ALA A 1104 -17.96 7.42 -38.86
C ALA A 1104 -19.42 7.43 -39.35
N GLU A 1105 -20.27 8.25 -38.75
CA GLU A 1105 -21.68 8.44 -39.14
C GLU A 1105 -21.88 9.63 -40.12
N GLY A 1106 -20.86 10.45 -40.34
CA GLY A 1106 -20.78 11.46 -41.40
C GLY A 1106 -19.96 10.97 -42.58
#